data_AF-A0A948CY95-F1
#
_entry.id   AF-A0A948CY95-F1
#
_cell.length_a   1.000
_cell.length_b   1.000
_cell.length_c   1.000
_cell.angle_alpha   90.00
_cell.angle_beta   90.00
_cell.angle_gamma   90.00
#
_symmetry.space_group_name_H-M   'P 1'
#
loop_
_entity.id
_entity.type
_entity.pdbx_description
1 polymer ?
#
loop_
_entity_poly.entity_id
_entity_poly.type
_entity_poly.pdbx_seq_one_letter_code
_entity_poly.pdbx_strand_id
1 'polypeptide(L)'
;MRKILNRNINKNPNFIPHIAIGILTCLLLVAIIQWDKGLFKAEFHEGDIALRDIYAPYDFNLKGAVNNKLTDAAIKKATDFLQPVYIYDPKTKDSLIEKIESIVQSVLVLKDPAFLTEEENISKVKEIAASYNISDILVSDISQLRDLDVFLNHAREAVETLMAYRVISDEEYSGLRAGVAKTVKLIDKSNGEASIASVDEFLTLDDLKGKAESFSFASVRDRKERGVLFDLIKSVLTLNTVYGKEKTESEKRAVAQNIQPIYNTIEVKKDETILNKGERIGKEHLAVLMALSQSENSALKIGGVAAVLILVGLFMLLVTLYIKFYEPMIMKGTKELILLALIAILMLFTAKVIVVSPWPSNLIPVAVASMLIALLINSRLAIVTTCFLSIMVGVISGNRMDIAGVSLVGGIMSVFAMQGVRRRSQVIAAGLCVGFANMSYLIGMGLIRGLDFHTYIAESLLGLTNGVISAVIVTGILPVFENTFKITTDISLLELADLNHPLLKEMVIKAPGTYHHSLVVGNLAEAACEAIGANALLARVSSYFHDIGKIEKAPYFSENQSRGESSHDKLLPTMSSLIIMNHVKNGIELAEKHKLNRKIIDVISQHHGTGLVFYFFKRALEKGQDEETDEQTFRYPGPRPQT
;
A
#
# COMPACT_ATOMS: atom_id res chain seq x y z
N MET A 1 -29.93 19.34 12.33
CA MET A 1 -29.77 19.08 10.87
C MET A 1 -31.06 19.24 10.07
N ARG A 2 -32.14 18.50 10.33
CA ARG A 2 -33.40 18.51 9.53
C ARG A 2 -34.01 19.92 9.32
N LYS A 3 -34.06 20.77 10.37
CA LYS A 3 -34.53 22.17 10.26
C LYS A 3 -33.62 23.07 9.41
N ILE A 4 -32.30 22.82 9.38
CA ILE A 4 -31.34 23.59 8.59
C ILE A 4 -31.39 23.16 7.12
N LEU A 5 -31.51 21.85 6.86
CA LEU A 5 -31.74 21.33 5.52
C LEU A 5 -33.04 21.89 4.92
N ASN A 6 -34.17 21.83 5.64
CA ASN A 6 -35.45 22.34 5.12
C ASN A 6 -35.42 23.86 4.85
N ARG A 7 -34.66 24.64 5.63
CA ARG A 7 -34.55 26.09 5.43
C ARG A 7 -33.70 26.48 4.21
N ASN A 8 -32.69 25.67 3.88
CA ASN A 8 -31.86 25.87 2.68
C ASN A 8 -32.51 25.31 1.41
N ILE A 9 -33.23 24.18 1.51
CA ILE A 9 -34.01 23.60 0.40
C ILE A 9 -35.08 24.59 -0.09
N ASN A 10 -35.77 25.28 0.83
CA ASN A 10 -36.75 26.30 0.47
C ASN A 10 -36.15 27.60 -0.11
N LYS A 11 -34.83 27.81 -0.02
CA LYS A 11 -34.15 29.02 -0.54
C LYS A 11 -33.37 28.77 -1.82
N ASN A 12 -32.98 27.53 -2.12
CA ASN A 12 -32.27 27.19 -3.34
C ASN A 12 -32.70 25.78 -3.83
N PRO A 13 -33.52 25.69 -4.89
CA PRO A 13 -33.99 24.40 -5.41
C PRO A 13 -32.85 23.50 -5.90
N ASN A 14 -31.67 24.06 -6.18
CA ASN A 14 -30.50 23.30 -6.65
C ASN A 14 -29.63 22.72 -5.52
N PHE A 15 -29.98 22.96 -4.24
CA PHE A 15 -29.15 22.55 -3.11
C PHE A 15 -28.95 21.03 -3.00
N ILE A 16 -30.01 20.23 -3.21
CA ILE A 16 -29.91 18.76 -3.17
C ILE A 16 -29.08 18.22 -4.34
N PRO A 17 -29.32 18.63 -5.60
CA PRO A 17 -28.44 18.28 -6.73
C PRO A 17 -26.96 18.59 -6.48
N HIS A 18 -26.64 19.76 -5.92
CA HIS A 18 -25.25 20.15 -5.67
C HIS A 18 -24.55 19.25 -4.64
N ILE A 19 -25.26 18.88 -3.57
CA ILE A 19 -24.74 17.92 -2.59
C ILE A 19 -24.51 16.55 -3.24
N ALA A 20 -25.47 16.07 -4.05
CA ALA A 20 -25.35 14.80 -4.74
C ALA A 20 -24.14 14.77 -5.70
N ILE A 21 -23.93 15.85 -6.47
CA ILE A 21 -22.75 16.02 -7.33
C ILE A 21 -21.47 15.98 -6.49
N GLY A 22 -21.43 16.71 -5.37
CA GLY A 22 -20.25 16.73 -4.49
C GLY A 22 -19.91 15.36 -3.91
N ILE A 23 -20.91 14.63 -3.42
CA ILE A 23 -20.73 13.27 -2.87
C ILE A 23 -20.29 12.30 -3.97
N LEU A 24 -20.95 12.32 -5.12
CA LEU A 24 -20.59 11.45 -6.25
C LEU A 24 -19.16 11.73 -6.74
N THR A 25 -18.79 13.00 -6.85
CA THR A 25 -17.43 13.41 -7.23
C THR A 25 -16.42 12.87 -6.21
N CYS A 26 -16.68 13.07 -4.91
CA CYS A 26 -15.81 12.57 -3.85
C CYS A 26 -15.62 11.04 -3.94
N LEU A 27 -16.70 10.28 -4.10
CA LEU A 27 -16.65 8.83 -4.22
C LEU A 27 -15.86 8.38 -5.45
N LEU A 28 -16.06 9.02 -6.61
CA LEU A 28 -15.33 8.71 -7.83
C LEU A 28 -13.84 9.01 -7.71
N LEU A 29 -13.48 10.16 -7.11
CA LEU A 29 -12.08 10.51 -6.89
C LEU A 29 -11.39 9.52 -5.94
N VAL A 30 -12.04 9.14 -4.84
CA VAL A 30 -11.52 8.11 -3.92
C VAL A 30 -11.37 6.77 -4.65
N ALA A 31 -12.37 6.37 -5.45
CA ALA A 31 -12.31 5.12 -6.21
C ALA A 31 -11.15 5.10 -7.23
N ILE A 32 -10.92 6.21 -7.94
CA ILE A 32 -9.78 6.33 -8.88
C ILE A 32 -8.45 6.23 -8.15
N ILE A 33 -8.29 6.92 -7.03
CA ILE A 33 -7.04 6.91 -6.26
C ILE A 33 -6.75 5.49 -5.71
N GLN A 34 -7.80 4.79 -5.26
CA GLN A 34 -7.70 3.46 -4.65
C GLN A 34 -7.77 2.28 -5.64
N TRP A 35 -7.96 2.54 -6.94
CA TRP A 35 -8.19 1.53 -7.98
C TRP A 35 -7.19 0.36 -7.95
N ASP A 36 -5.90 0.62 -7.71
CA ASP A 36 -4.82 -0.37 -7.72
C ASP A 36 -4.52 -0.95 -6.32
N LYS A 37 -5.12 -0.42 -5.25
CA LYS A 37 -4.86 -0.85 -3.87
C LYS A 37 -5.82 -1.95 -3.38
N GLY A 38 -6.82 -2.33 -4.18
CA GLY A 38 -7.92 -3.16 -3.66
C GLY A 38 -8.63 -4.14 -4.60
N LEU A 39 -8.34 -4.24 -5.90
CA LEU A 39 -9.06 -5.17 -6.79
C LEU A 39 -8.22 -5.94 -7.81
N PHE A 40 -6.95 -5.57 -7.97
CA PHE A 40 -5.95 -6.42 -8.64
C PHE A 40 -4.78 -6.59 -7.70
N LYS A 41 -4.90 -7.55 -6.77
CA LYS A 41 -3.74 -8.36 -6.40
C LYS A 41 -3.30 -9.01 -7.71
N ALA A 42 -2.39 -8.38 -8.44
CA ALA A 42 -1.50 -9.18 -9.24
C ALA A 42 -0.77 -10.04 -8.19
N GLU A 43 -1.20 -11.29 -8.03
CA GLU A 43 -0.31 -12.31 -7.50
C GLU A 43 0.90 -12.23 -8.42
N PHE A 44 1.97 -11.60 -7.94
CA PHE A 44 3.20 -11.51 -8.70
C PHE A 44 3.72 -12.93 -8.81
N HIS A 45 3.79 -13.45 -10.02
CA HIS A 45 4.33 -14.76 -10.29
C HIS A 45 5.82 -14.61 -10.60
N GLU A 46 6.58 -15.66 -10.27
CA GLU A 46 7.98 -15.72 -10.68
C GLU A 46 8.07 -15.64 -12.20
N GLY A 47 8.86 -14.69 -12.71
CA GLY A 47 9.01 -14.43 -14.13
C GLY A 47 8.16 -13.30 -14.70
N ASP A 48 7.22 -12.73 -13.93
CA ASP A 48 6.50 -11.52 -14.31
C ASP A 48 7.46 -10.32 -14.46
N ILE A 49 7.10 -9.36 -15.31
CA ILE A 49 7.85 -8.11 -15.47
C ILE A 49 7.17 -7.03 -14.63
N ALA A 50 7.95 -6.29 -13.83
CA ALA A 50 7.38 -5.20 -13.09
C ALA A 50 6.96 -4.02 -13.96
N LEU A 51 5.70 -3.65 -13.81
CA LEU A 51 5.08 -2.52 -14.52
C LEU A 51 5.39 -1.17 -13.86
N ARG A 52 5.82 -1.18 -12.58
CA ARG A 52 6.14 0.02 -11.79
C ARG A 52 7.32 -0.24 -10.85
N ASP A 53 8.01 0.83 -10.49
CA ASP A 53 9.01 0.81 -9.42
C ASP A 53 8.31 0.53 -8.08
N ILE A 54 8.87 -0.39 -7.29
CA ILE A 54 8.36 -0.74 -5.97
C ILE A 54 9.41 -0.36 -4.94
N TYR A 55 9.03 0.52 -4.02
CA TYR A 55 9.87 0.97 -2.90
C TYR A 55 9.34 0.41 -1.58
N ALA A 56 10.24 0.21 -0.64
CA ALA A 56 9.90 -0.17 0.73
C ALA A 56 9.13 0.94 1.44
N PRO A 57 7.89 0.70 1.94
CA PRO A 57 7.06 1.74 2.52
C PRO A 57 7.50 2.18 3.94
N TYR A 58 8.26 1.36 4.64
CA TYR A 58 8.80 1.58 5.99
C TYR A 58 9.99 0.63 6.21
N ASP A 59 10.71 0.78 7.33
CA ASP A 59 11.81 -0.14 7.70
C ASP A 59 11.24 -1.49 8.14
N PHE A 60 11.68 -2.59 7.53
CA PHE A 60 11.24 -3.93 7.94
C PHE A 60 12.34 -4.98 7.79
N ASN A 61 12.19 -6.04 8.57
CA ASN A 61 13.16 -7.12 8.68
C ASN A 61 12.63 -8.38 8.01
N LEU A 62 13.39 -8.92 7.05
CA LEU A 62 13.10 -10.16 6.35
C LEU A 62 13.81 -11.34 7.01
N LYS A 63 13.14 -12.49 7.04
CA LYS A 63 13.78 -13.77 7.36
C LYS A 63 14.59 -14.23 6.14
N GLY A 64 15.91 -14.13 6.23
CA GLY A 64 16.87 -14.67 5.26
C GLY A 64 17.12 -16.16 5.44
N ALA A 65 18.19 -16.69 4.84
CA ALA A 65 18.55 -18.11 4.93
C ALA A 65 18.84 -18.56 6.37
N VAL A 66 18.68 -19.88 6.61
CA VAL A 66 19.03 -20.50 7.89
C VAL A 66 20.51 -20.28 8.17
N ASN A 67 20.81 -19.70 9.34
CA ASN A 67 22.17 -19.54 9.81
C ASN A 67 22.62 -20.86 10.48
N ASN A 68 23.22 -21.73 9.68
CA ASN A 68 23.71 -23.02 10.17
C ASN A 68 24.70 -22.84 11.32
N LYS A 69 25.59 -21.83 11.30
CA LYS A 69 26.55 -21.60 12.38
C LYS A 69 25.88 -21.26 13.71
N LEU A 70 24.89 -20.37 13.72
CA LEU A 70 24.17 -20.01 14.95
C LEU A 70 23.27 -21.14 15.42
N THR A 71 22.66 -21.87 14.49
CA THR A 71 21.82 -23.04 14.80
C THR A 71 22.68 -24.16 15.39
N ASP A 72 23.82 -24.47 14.80
CA ASP A 72 24.77 -25.47 15.29
C ASP A 72 25.38 -25.06 16.64
N ALA A 73 25.67 -23.78 16.84
CA ALA A 73 26.14 -23.27 18.13
C ALA A 73 25.05 -23.39 19.22
N ALA A 74 23.77 -23.16 18.87
CA ALA A 74 22.65 -23.35 19.78
C ALA A 74 22.43 -24.83 20.12
N ILE A 75 22.54 -25.72 19.12
CA ILE A 75 22.51 -27.17 19.32
C ILE A 75 23.63 -27.60 20.25
N LYS A 76 24.86 -27.19 19.97
CA LYS A 76 26.04 -27.52 20.78
C LYS A 76 25.88 -27.03 22.22
N LYS A 77 25.45 -25.78 22.41
CA LYS A 77 25.19 -25.21 23.73
C LYS A 77 24.13 -26.00 24.48
N ALA A 78 23.07 -26.46 23.82
CA ALA A 78 22.03 -27.28 24.46
C ALA A 78 22.51 -28.71 24.79
N THR A 79 23.36 -29.30 23.95
CA THR A 79 23.90 -30.65 24.17
C THR A 79 25.04 -30.71 25.20
N ASP A 80 25.80 -29.64 25.38
CA ASP A 80 26.93 -29.60 26.32
C ASP A 80 26.47 -29.60 27.79
N PHE A 81 25.21 -29.23 28.07
CA PHE A 81 24.61 -29.26 29.41
C PHE A 81 23.76 -30.51 29.70
N LEU A 82 23.65 -31.44 28.74
CA LEU A 82 22.90 -32.68 28.94
C LEU A 82 23.65 -33.61 29.91
N GLN A 83 22.91 -34.14 30.89
CA GLN A 83 23.44 -35.07 31.88
C GLN A 83 23.81 -36.40 31.21
N PRO A 84 25.02 -36.95 31.46
CA PRO A 84 25.36 -38.28 30.95
C PRO A 84 24.50 -39.35 31.65
N VAL A 85 24.17 -40.41 30.92
CA VAL A 85 23.32 -41.50 31.41
C VAL A 85 24.18 -42.68 31.89
N TYR A 86 23.97 -43.11 33.13
CA TYR A 86 24.61 -44.29 33.73
C TYR A 86 23.56 -45.36 34.06
N ILE A 87 23.95 -46.63 34.00
CA ILE A 87 23.06 -47.76 34.25
C ILE A 87 23.58 -48.50 35.49
N TYR A 88 22.77 -48.53 36.56
CA TYR A 88 23.04 -49.24 37.80
C TYR A 88 22.38 -50.62 37.77
N ASP A 89 23.13 -51.66 38.11
CA ASP A 89 22.65 -53.04 38.20
C ASP A 89 22.66 -53.51 39.66
N PRO A 90 21.52 -53.44 40.38
CA PRO A 90 21.43 -53.85 41.77
C PRO A 90 21.58 -55.37 41.94
N LYS A 91 21.36 -56.19 40.89
CA LYS A 91 21.50 -57.66 40.96
C LYS A 91 22.96 -58.12 41.05
N THR A 92 23.91 -57.22 40.82
CA THR A 92 25.33 -57.50 40.99
C THR A 92 25.63 -57.97 42.41
N LYS A 93 24.92 -57.44 43.42
CA LYS A 93 25.09 -57.89 44.82
C LYS A 93 24.66 -59.36 45.00
N ASP A 94 23.56 -59.78 44.37
CA ASP A 94 23.01 -61.12 44.51
C ASP A 94 23.96 -62.15 43.87
N SER A 95 24.48 -61.82 42.69
CA SER A 95 25.52 -62.62 42.00
C SER A 95 26.80 -62.77 42.83
N LEU A 96 27.22 -61.70 43.53
CA LEU A 96 28.37 -61.77 44.43
C LEU A 96 28.11 -62.60 45.68
N ILE A 97 26.91 -62.53 46.24
CA ILE A 97 26.48 -63.36 47.37
C ILE A 97 26.49 -64.84 46.96
N GLU A 98 25.89 -65.20 45.82
CA GLU A 98 25.91 -66.57 45.27
C GLU A 98 27.35 -67.07 45.05
N LYS A 99 28.25 -66.21 44.58
CA LYS A 99 29.67 -66.54 44.41
C LYS A 99 30.36 -66.80 45.76
N ILE A 100 30.13 -65.98 46.77
CA ILE A 100 30.67 -66.18 48.12
C ILE A 100 30.13 -67.46 48.75
N GLU A 101 28.84 -67.73 48.62
CA GLU A 101 28.22 -68.97 49.10
C GLU A 101 28.86 -70.19 48.47
N SER A 102 29.06 -70.16 47.15
CA SER A 102 29.69 -71.26 46.41
C SER A 102 31.14 -71.49 46.84
N ILE A 103 31.90 -70.42 47.13
CA ILE A 103 33.26 -70.48 47.71
C ILE A 103 33.22 -71.15 49.08
N VAL A 104 32.38 -70.67 50.00
CA VAL A 104 32.30 -71.19 51.37
C VAL A 104 31.82 -72.64 51.40
N GLN A 105 30.84 -73.02 50.56
CA GLN A 105 30.38 -74.40 50.40
C GLN A 105 31.47 -75.33 49.86
N SER A 106 32.27 -74.84 48.92
CA SER A 106 33.42 -75.59 48.40
C SER A 106 34.50 -75.78 49.46
N VAL A 107 34.69 -74.80 50.35
CA VAL A 107 35.62 -74.87 51.49
C VAL A 107 35.10 -75.75 52.63
N LEU A 108 33.78 -75.86 52.84
CA LEU A 108 33.17 -76.76 53.83
C LEU A 108 33.58 -78.22 53.60
N VAL A 109 33.73 -78.64 52.35
CA VAL A 109 34.21 -79.98 51.98
C VAL A 109 35.62 -80.28 52.53
N LEU A 110 36.44 -79.24 52.77
CA LEU A 110 37.79 -79.38 53.32
C LEU A 110 37.81 -79.61 54.84
N LYS A 111 36.68 -79.37 55.54
CA LYS A 111 36.56 -79.54 56.99
C LYS A 111 36.02 -80.91 57.41
N ASP A 112 35.49 -81.70 56.49
CA ASP A 112 34.96 -83.03 56.82
C ASP A 112 36.12 -84.03 57.00
N PRO A 113 36.39 -84.50 58.24
CA PRO A 113 37.52 -85.39 58.51
C PRO A 113 37.36 -86.78 57.87
N ALA A 114 36.19 -87.10 57.33
CA ALA A 114 35.94 -88.36 56.64
C ALA A 114 36.54 -88.42 55.22
N PHE A 115 37.00 -87.30 54.65
CA PHE A 115 37.15 -87.20 53.18
C PHE A 115 38.56 -86.94 52.62
N LEU A 116 39.60 -86.56 53.39
CA LEU A 116 40.88 -86.13 52.79
C LEU A 116 42.14 -86.48 53.61
N THR A 117 43.19 -86.93 52.91
CA THR A 117 44.59 -86.95 53.41
C THR A 117 45.25 -85.56 53.28
N GLU A 118 46.38 -85.30 53.98
CA GLU A 118 47.07 -83.99 53.93
C GLU A 118 47.46 -83.54 52.51
N GLU A 119 47.90 -84.45 51.64
CA GLU A 119 48.24 -84.14 50.23
C GLU A 119 47.00 -83.81 49.39
N GLU A 120 45.89 -84.52 49.59
CA GLU A 120 44.63 -84.28 48.85
C GLU A 120 44.00 -82.93 49.24
N ASN A 121 44.18 -82.49 50.49
CA ASN A 121 43.69 -81.20 50.97
C ASN A 121 44.41 -80.03 50.26
N ILE A 122 45.74 -80.11 50.09
CA ILE A 122 46.52 -79.08 49.38
C ILE A 122 46.12 -78.96 47.91
N SER A 123 45.88 -80.08 47.22
CA SER A 123 45.46 -80.07 45.81
C SER A 123 44.07 -79.42 45.65
N LYS A 124 43.14 -79.73 46.56
CA LYS A 124 41.76 -79.24 46.49
C LYS A 124 41.66 -77.75 46.86
N VAL A 125 42.52 -77.26 47.76
CA VAL A 125 42.68 -75.82 48.03
C VAL A 125 43.06 -75.05 46.76
N LYS A 126 44.03 -75.56 45.98
CA LYS A 126 44.45 -74.94 44.71
C LYS A 126 43.36 -74.97 43.64
N GLU A 127 42.60 -76.05 43.58
CA GLU A 127 41.46 -76.19 42.65
C GLU A 127 40.37 -75.15 42.94
N ILE A 128 40.00 -74.97 44.21
CA ILE A 128 39.01 -73.97 44.65
C ILE A 128 39.52 -72.56 44.38
N ALA A 129 40.79 -72.27 44.72
CA ALA A 129 41.42 -70.98 44.49
C ALA A 129 41.40 -70.59 43.01
N ALA A 130 41.76 -71.52 42.11
CA ALA A 130 41.72 -71.31 40.67
C ALA A 130 40.29 -71.11 40.13
N SER A 131 39.32 -71.89 40.62
CA SER A 131 37.93 -71.86 40.13
C SER A 131 37.24 -70.52 40.39
N TYR A 132 37.53 -69.87 41.52
CA TYR A 132 36.92 -68.59 41.89
C TYR A 132 37.83 -67.38 41.69
N ASN A 133 39.06 -67.60 41.21
CA ASN A 133 40.12 -66.62 41.02
C ASN A 133 40.48 -65.88 42.32
N ILE A 134 40.71 -66.65 43.38
CA ILE A 134 41.11 -66.17 44.72
C ILE A 134 42.47 -66.80 45.12
N SER A 135 43.12 -66.27 46.14
CA SER A 135 44.42 -66.77 46.59
C SER A 135 44.31 -68.12 47.34
N ASP A 136 45.24 -69.05 47.11
CA ASP A 136 45.35 -70.32 47.86
C ASP A 136 45.39 -70.09 49.39
N ILE A 137 46.04 -69.01 49.81
CA ILE A 137 46.18 -68.61 51.22
C ILE A 137 44.80 -68.29 51.80
N LEU A 138 43.97 -67.59 51.04
CA LEU A 138 42.64 -67.18 51.48
C LEU A 138 41.70 -68.38 51.67
N VAL A 139 41.75 -69.35 50.76
CA VAL A 139 41.01 -70.61 50.86
C VAL A 139 41.43 -71.40 52.10
N SER A 140 42.74 -71.47 52.37
CA SER A 140 43.30 -72.08 53.58
C SER A 140 42.88 -71.33 54.85
N ASP A 141 42.84 -70.00 54.84
CA ASP A 141 42.47 -69.23 56.01
C ASP A 141 40.98 -69.34 56.34
N ILE A 142 40.12 -69.42 55.32
CA ILE A 142 38.67 -69.69 55.48
C ILE A 142 38.46 -71.08 56.10
N SER A 143 39.17 -72.11 55.64
CA SER A 143 39.01 -73.48 56.17
C SER A 143 39.37 -73.62 57.65
N GLN A 144 40.27 -72.76 58.16
CA GLN A 144 40.70 -72.72 59.56
C GLN A 144 39.77 -71.94 60.49
N LEU A 145 38.73 -71.28 59.97
CA LEU A 145 37.75 -70.56 60.80
C LEU A 145 36.93 -71.55 61.65
N ARG A 146 36.40 -71.11 62.79
CA ARG A 146 35.62 -72.01 63.67
C ARG A 146 34.23 -72.30 63.11
N ASP A 147 33.52 -71.25 62.73
CA ASP A 147 32.13 -71.29 62.27
C ASP A 147 32.02 -70.64 60.89
N LEU A 148 31.75 -71.45 59.87
CA LEU A 148 31.66 -70.98 58.47
C LEU A 148 30.29 -70.38 58.15
N ASP A 149 29.24 -70.76 58.88
CA ASP A 149 27.90 -70.23 58.67
C ASP A 149 27.80 -68.81 59.22
N VAL A 150 28.41 -68.55 60.38
CA VAL A 150 28.54 -67.20 60.95
C VAL A 150 29.39 -66.30 60.02
N PHE A 151 30.51 -66.82 59.52
CA PHE A 151 31.36 -66.11 58.57
C PHE A 151 30.62 -65.77 57.27
N LEU A 152 29.83 -66.71 56.73
CA LEU A 152 29.04 -66.49 55.53
C LEU A 152 27.99 -65.38 55.72
N ASN A 153 27.34 -65.33 56.89
CA ASN A 153 26.38 -64.26 57.21
C ASN A 153 27.09 -62.90 57.30
N HIS A 154 28.27 -62.82 57.92
CA HIS A 154 29.06 -61.59 57.92
C HIS A 154 29.50 -61.16 56.52
N ALA A 155 29.86 -62.11 55.65
CA ALA A 155 30.21 -61.84 54.26
C ALA A 155 29.01 -61.36 53.42
N ARG A 156 27.81 -61.91 53.65
CA ARG A 156 26.57 -61.42 53.04
C ARG A 156 26.26 -59.98 53.44
N GLU A 157 26.27 -59.69 54.74
CA GLU A 157 26.02 -58.34 55.27
C GLU A 157 27.03 -57.32 54.70
N ALA A 158 28.28 -57.75 54.53
CA ALA A 158 29.32 -56.94 53.91
C ALA A 158 29.03 -56.56 52.47
N VAL A 159 28.69 -57.55 51.65
CA VAL A 159 28.39 -57.33 50.23
C VAL A 159 27.11 -56.52 50.09
N GLU A 160 26.08 -56.77 50.90
CA GLU A 160 24.86 -55.97 50.90
C GLU A 160 25.14 -54.49 51.19
N THR A 161 26.00 -54.21 52.18
CA THR A 161 26.32 -52.83 52.56
C THR A 161 27.23 -52.15 51.54
N LEU A 162 28.26 -52.85 51.04
CA LEU A 162 29.24 -52.26 50.11
C LEU A 162 28.66 -52.10 48.71
N MET A 163 27.86 -53.05 48.23
CA MET A 163 27.24 -52.98 46.89
C MET A 163 25.99 -52.11 46.84
N ALA A 164 25.54 -51.57 47.99
CA ALA A 164 24.59 -50.47 48.04
C ALA A 164 25.19 -49.16 47.49
N TYR A 165 26.52 -49.00 47.51
CA TYR A 165 27.20 -47.89 46.84
C TYR A 165 27.27 -48.11 45.32
N ARG A 166 27.33 -47.01 44.57
CA ARG A 166 27.42 -47.02 43.10
C ARG A 166 28.88 -47.01 42.68
N VAL A 167 29.32 -48.12 42.12
CA VAL A 167 30.72 -48.39 41.81
C VAL A 167 30.95 -48.29 40.31
N ILE A 168 31.84 -47.39 39.91
CA ILE A 168 32.25 -47.17 38.50
C ILE A 168 33.76 -47.34 38.33
N SER A 169 34.22 -47.39 37.08
CA SER A 169 35.65 -47.47 36.78
C SER A 169 36.38 -46.14 37.08
N ASP A 170 37.69 -46.20 37.34
CA ASP A 170 38.52 -45.01 37.60
C ASP A 170 38.56 -44.05 36.39
N GLU A 171 38.52 -44.60 35.18
CA GLU A 171 38.48 -43.83 33.93
C GLU A 171 37.16 -43.06 33.80
N GLU A 172 36.03 -43.70 34.07
CA GLU A 172 34.71 -43.06 34.06
C GLU A 172 34.58 -42.02 35.18
N TYR A 173 35.10 -42.29 36.38
CA TYR A 173 35.06 -41.35 37.51
C TYR A 173 35.90 -40.10 37.22
N SER A 174 37.08 -40.27 36.64
CA SER A 174 37.94 -39.15 36.21
C SER A 174 37.27 -38.32 35.10
N GLY A 175 36.64 -38.98 34.13
CA GLY A 175 35.87 -38.34 33.06
C GLY A 175 34.67 -37.55 33.58
N LEU A 176 33.97 -38.07 34.58
CA LEU A 176 32.85 -37.38 35.23
C LEU A 176 33.29 -36.14 36.01
N ARG A 177 34.39 -36.21 36.76
CA ARG A 177 34.94 -35.06 37.50
C ARG A 177 35.54 -33.99 36.60
N ALA A 178 36.09 -34.36 35.44
CA ALA A 178 36.57 -33.43 34.44
C ALA A 178 35.43 -32.77 33.62
N GLY A 179 34.24 -33.38 33.62
CA GLY A 179 33.07 -32.91 32.90
C GLY A 179 32.40 -31.67 33.51
N VAL A 180 31.60 -30.98 32.69
CA VAL A 180 30.84 -29.77 33.12
C VAL A 180 29.59 -30.14 33.93
N ALA A 181 29.07 -31.36 33.76
CA ALA A 181 27.85 -31.82 34.43
C ALA A 181 28.16 -32.33 35.85
N LYS A 182 27.66 -31.62 36.87
CA LYS A 182 27.77 -32.02 38.29
C LYS A 182 26.77 -33.10 38.73
N THR A 183 25.86 -33.47 37.85
CA THR A 183 24.81 -34.47 38.08
C THR A 183 24.72 -35.38 36.87
N VAL A 184 24.35 -36.63 37.11
CA VAL A 184 24.18 -37.65 36.08
C VAL A 184 22.79 -38.25 36.17
N LYS A 185 22.28 -38.74 35.04
CA LYS A 185 21.02 -39.47 35.00
C LYS A 185 21.31 -40.94 35.22
N LEU A 186 20.89 -41.48 36.33
CA LEU A 186 21.06 -42.89 36.66
C LEU A 186 19.80 -43.66 36.30
N ILE A 187 19.94 -44.78 35.60
CA ILE A 187 18.86 -45.70 35.29
C ILE A 187 19.10 -46.98 36.06
N ASP A 188 18.16 -47.36 36.92
CA ASP A 188 18.21 -48.66 37.58
C ASP A 188 17.74 -49.73 36.59
N LYS A 189 18.59 -50.73 36.35
CA LYS A 189 18.34 -51.80 35.39
C LYS A 189 17.22 -52.75 35.83
N SER A 190 16.88 -52.80 37.12
CA SER A 190 15.88 -53.72 37.66
C SER A 190 14.44 -53.27 37.39
N ASN A 191 14.17 -51.96 37.51
CA ASN A 191 12.83 -51.38 37.34
C ASN A 191 12.74 -50.41 36.15
N GLY A 192 13.88 -50.00 35.57
CA GLY A 192 13.94 -49.05 34.47
C GLY A 192 13.72 -47.58 34.89
N GLU A 193 13.64 -47.28 36.18
CA GLU A 193 13.43 -45.92 36.69
C GLU A 193 14.68 -45.07 36.51
N ALA A 194 14.46 -43.80 36.15
CA ALA A 194 15.53 -42.83 36.00
C ALA A 194 15.52 -41.82 37.17
N SER A 195 16.66 -41.67 37.84
CA SER A 195 16.88 -40.70 38.92
C SER A 195 18.06 -39.79 38.59
N ILE A 196 18.12 -38.62 39.22
CA ILE A 196 19.28 -37.73 39.13
C ILE A 196 20.20 -38.01 40.32
N ALA A 197 21.48 -38.25 40.05
CA ALA A 197 22.51 -38.56 41.03
C ALA A 197 23.63 -37.52 40.99
N SER A 198 24.16 -37.13 42.14
CA SER A 198 25.39 -36.33 42.21
C SER A 198 26.60 -37.18 41.81
N VAL A 199 27.61 -36.56 41.18
CA VAL A 199 28.89 -37.23 40.88
C VAL A 199 29.58 -37.72 42.16
N ASP A 200 29.35 -37.06 43.29
CA ASP A 200 29.92 -37.43 44.60
C ASP A 200 29.30 -38.70 45.21
N GLU A 201 28.19 -39.21 44.65
CA GLU A 201 27.56 -40.46 45.09
C GLU A 201 28.23 -41.70 44.52
N PHE A 202 29.11 -41.54 43.53
CA PHE A 202 29.86 -42.63 42.90
C PHE A 202 31.19 -42.87 43.61
N LEU A 203 31.58 -44.13 43.70
CA LEU A 203 32.86 -44.56 44.27
C LEU A 203 33.62 -45.41 43.24
N THR A 204 34.94 -45.40 43.33
CA THR A 204 35.76 -46.35 42.57
C THR A 204 35.90 -47.67 43.33
N LEU A 205 36.42 -48.70 42.66
CA LEU A 205 36.73 -49.97 43.32
C LEU A 205 37.76 -49.78 44.44
N ASP A 206 38.71 -48.87 44.28
CA ASP A 206 39.73 -48.61 45.29
C ASP A 206 39.18 -47.82 46.48
N ASP A 207 38.28 -46.87 46.26
CA ASP A 207 37.53 -46.20 47.34
C ASP A 207 36.70 -47.20 48.13
N LEU A 208 36.07 -48.16 47.44
CA LEU A 208 35.26 -49.20 48.08
C LEU A 208 36.10 -50.19 48.88
N LYS A 209 37.30 -50.55 48.39
CA LYS A 209 38.27 -51.37 49.15
C LYS A 209 38.74 -50.65 50.41
N GLY A 210 39.06 -49.36 50.31
CA GLY A 210 39.41 -48.55 51.48
C GLY A 210 38.27 -48.45 52.50
N LYS A 211 37.02 -48.31 52.02
CA LYS A 211 35.84 -48.38 52.88
C LYS A 211 35.67 -49.75 53.52
N ALA A 212 35.84 -50.84 52.78
CA ALA A 212 35.78 -52.20 53.32
C ALA A 212 36.81 -52.43 54.44
N GLU A 213 37.98 -51.81 54.35
CA GLU A 213 39.02 -51.86 55.39
C GLU A 213 38.54 -51.17 56.67
N SER A 214 37.95 -49.98 56.53
CA SER A 214 37.37 -49.21 57.64
C SER A 214 36.07 -49.81 58.20
N PHE A 215 35.33 -50.56 57.37
CA PHE A 215 34.04 -51.15 57.72
C PHE A 215 34.22 -52.43 58.52
N SER A 216 35.45 -52.91 58.72
CA SER A 216 35.79 -54.14 59.45
C SER A 216 34.89 -54.33 60.67
N PHE A 217 33.87 -55.17 60.45
CA PHE A 217 32.60 -55.21 61.17
C PHE A 217 32.83 -55.08 62.67
N ALA A 218 32.31 -54.02 63.28
CA ALA A 218 32.27 -53.89 64.74
C ALA A 218 31.58 -55.12 65.40
N SER A 219 30.78 -55.85 64.62
CA SER A 219 30.10 -57.11 64.92
C SER A 219 31.03 -58.33 65.04
N VAL A 220 32.17 -58.36 64.35
CA VAL A 220 33.08 -59.53 64.31
C VAL A 220 34.15 -59.42 65.39
N ARG A 221 34.01 -60.23 66.45
CA ARG A 221 34.92 -60.20 67.61
C ARG A 221 36.30 -60.78 67.30
N ASP A 222 36.37 -61.81 66.46
CA ASP A 222 37.65 -62.46 66.11
C ASP A 222 38.48 -61.57 65.16
N ARG A 223 39.76 -61.39 65.48
CA ARG A 223 40.70 -60.62 64.66
C ARG A 223 41.11 -61.40 63.40
N LYS A 224 41.18 -62.73 63.48
CA LYS A 224 41.55 -63.58 62.34
C LYS A 224 40.41 -63.62 61.32
N GLU A 225 39.18 -63.82 61.78
CA GLU A 225 37.98 -63.78 60.93
C GLU A 225 37.83 -62.45 60.19
N ARG A 226 38.10 -61.30 60.85
CA ARG A 226 38.07 -59.98 60.21
C ARG A 226 39.06 -59.82 59.05
N GLY A 227 40.28 -60.33 59.21
CA GLY A 227 41.29 -60.27 58.14
C GLY A 227 40.87 -61.10 56.93
N VAL A 228 40.42 -62.33 57.19
CA VAL A 228 39.96 -63.26 56.13
C VAL A 228 38.72 -62.72 55.41
N LEU A 229 37.80 -62.12 56.15
CA LEU A 229 36.60 -61.49 55.60
C LEU A 229 36.95 -60.33 54.66
N PHE A 230 37.89 -59.47 55.07
CA PHE A 230 38.36 -58.36 54.26
C PHE A 230 39.01 -58.83 52.96
N ASP A 231 39.92 -59.81 53.03
CA ASP A 231 40.60 -60.35 51.87
C ASP A 231 39.63 -61.06 50.91
N LEU A 232 38.61 -61.75 51.46
CA LEU A 232 37.51 -62.32 50.69
C LEU A 232 36.75 -61.23 49.94
N ILE A 233 36.17 -60.26 50.65
CA ILE A 233 35.40 -59.17 50.03
C ILE A 233 36.23 -58.48 48.93
N LYS A 234 37.48 -58.12 49.22
CA LYS A 234 38.39 -57.46 48.26
C LYS A 234 38.58 -58.24 46.97
N SER A 235 38.59 -59.57 47.04
CA SER A 235 38.75 -60.45 45.88
C SER A 235 37.49 -60.60 45.02
N VAL A 236 36.30 -60.36 45.59
CA VAL A 236 35.02 -60.54 44.90
C VAL A 236 34.38 -59.23 44.41
N LEU A 237 34.74 -58.07 44.93
CA LEU A 237 34.13 -56.80 44.53
C LEU A 237 34.28 -56.50 43.03
N THR A 238 33.18 -56.13 42.38
CA THR A 238 33.12 -55.75 40.96
C THR A 238 32.31 -54.47 40.75
N LEU A 239 32.40 -53.89 39.55
CA LEU A 239 31.60 -52.73 39.15
C LEU A 239 30.10 -53.10 39.10
N ASN A 240 29.23 -52.19 39.55
CA ASN A 240 27.78 -52.35 39.47
C ASN A 240 27.10 -51.22 38.68
N THR A 241 27.88 -50.25 38.17
CA THR A 241 27.37 -49.12 37.40
C THR A 241 28.24 -48.89 36.17
N VAL A 242 27.62 -48.68 35.01
CA VAL A 242 28.32 -48.55 33.70
C VAL A 242 27.77 -47.37 32.90
N TYR A 243 28.63 -46.69 32.14
CA TYR A 243 28.20 -45.59 31.26
C TYR A 243 27.33 -46.06 30.07
N GLY A 244 26.11 -45.53 29.99
CA GLY A 244 25.13 -45.80 28.94
C GLY A 244 25.35 -44.93 27.70
N LYS A 245 26.41 -45.20 26.93
CA LYS A 245 26.79 -44.43 25.74
C LYS A 245 25.65 -44.26 24.73
N GLU A 246 24.93 -45.33 24.41
CA GLU A 246 23.85 -45.29 23.42
C GLU A 246 22.66 -44.43 23.87
N LYS A 247 22.25 -44.56 25.14
CA LYS A 247 21.15 -43.75 25.70
C LYS A 247 21.52 -42.27 25.77
N THR A 248 22.75 -41.96 26.18
CA THR A 248 23.23 -40.57 26.23
C THR A 248 23.24 -39.91 24.84
N GLU A 249 23.71 -40.63 23.81
CA GLU A 249 23.71 -40.12 22.43
C GLU A 249 22.30 -40.02 21.84
N SER A 250 21.38 -40.91 22.21
CA SER A 250 19.97 -40.81 21.82
C SER A 250 19.29 -39.56 22.38
N GLU A 251 19.54 -39.22 23.65
CA GLU A 251 18.97 -37.99 24.25
C GLU A 251 19.54 -36.73 23.61
N LYS A 252 20.85 -36.69 23.32
CA LYS A 252 21.46 -35.59 22.56
C LYS A 252 20.80 -35.37 21.20
N ARG A 253 20.52 -36.46 20.46
CA ARG A 253 19.82 -36.38 19.16
C ARG A 253 18.40 -35.86 19.28
N ALA A 254 17.65 -36.31 20.29
CA ALA A 254 16.28 -35.85 20.52
C ALA A 254 16.21 -34.35 20.84
N VAL A 255 17.16 -33.84 21.64
CA VAL A 255 17.25 -32.40 21.95
C VAL A 255 17.64 -31.60 20.70
N ALA A 256 18.61 -32.08 19.92
CA ALA A 256 19.03 -31.40 18.68
C ALA A 256 17.89 -31.25 17.66
N GLN A 257 17.00 -32.25 17.55
CA GLN A 257 15.86 -32.22 16.62
C GLN A 257 14.76 -31.22 17.01
N ASN A 258 14.67 -30.85 18.29
CA ASN A 258 13.64 -29.93 18.78
C ASN A 258 14.05 -28.45 18.70
N ILE A 259 15.31 -28.14 18.38
CA ILE A 259 15.81 -26.77 18.28
C ILE A 259 15.40 -26.18 16.92
N GLN A 260 14.62 -25.10 16.94
CA GLN A 260 14.22 -24.43 15.72
C GLN A 260 15.41 -23.75 15.02
N PRO A 261 15.44 -23.76 13.67
CA PRO A 261 16.49 -23.10 12.91
C PRO A 261 16.48 -21.59 13.14
N ILE A 262 17.65 -21.02 13.37
CA ILE A 262 17.84 -19.57 13.52
C ILE A 262 18.09 -18.99 12.12
N TYR A 263 17.29 -18.00 11.72
CA TYR A 263 17.39 -17.35 10.41
C TYR A 263 18.23 -16.07 10.49
N ASN A 264 18.93 -15.74 9.42
CA ASN A 264 19.53 -14.41 9.27
C ASN A 264 18.44 -13.35 9.07
N THR A 265 18.64 -12.15 9.59
CA THR A 265 17.73 -11.03 9.33
C THR A 265 18.32 -10.14 8.25
N ILE A 266 17.58 -9.91 7.17
CA ILE A 266 17.92 -8.91 6.14
C ILE A 266 17.11 -7.65 6.47
N GLU A 267 17.79 -6.55 6.77
CA GLU A 267 17.16 -5.26 7.06
C GLU A 267 16.91 -4.52 5.74
N VAL A 268 15.65 -4.17 5.48
CA VAL A 268 15.23 -3.34 4.34
C VAL A 268 14.79 -1.99 4.88
N LYS A 269 15.39 -0.91 4.38
CA LYS A 269 15.09 0.46 4.82
C LYS A 269 13.95 1.07 4.03
N LYS A 270 13.25 2.02 4.64
CA LYS A 270 12.23 2.85 3.98
C LYS A 270 12.83 3.53 2.75
N ASP A 271 12.04 3.57 1.68
CA ASP A 271 12.38 4.14 0.37
C ASP A 271 13.50 3.40 -0.38
N GLU A 272 13.96 2.24 0.14
CA GLU A 272 14.84 1.33 -0.58
C GLU A 272 14.09 0.69 -1.77
N THR A 273 14.73 0.66 -2.93
CA THR A 273 14.15 0.08 -4.14
C THR A 273 14.11 -1.44 -4.03
N ILE A 274 12.92 -2.01 -3.97
CA ILE A 274 12.71 -3.47 -3.95
C ILE A 274 12.78 -4.03 -5.37
N LEU A 275 12.23 -3.29 -6.33
CA LEU A 275 12.14 -3.74 -7.70
C LEU A 275 12.09 -2.55 -8.65
N ASN A 276 12.96 -2.55 -9.66
CA ASN A 276 12.91 -1.54 -10.71
C ASN A 276 11.88 -1.95 -11.78
N LYS A 277 11.29 -0.94 -12.40
CA LYS A 277 10.42 -1.10 -13.56
C LYS A 277 11.17 -1.78 -14.72
N GLY A 278 10.52 -2.77 -15.33
CA GLY A 278 11.08 -3.57 -16.42
C GLY A 278 11.96 -4.75 -15.96
N GLU A 279 12.21 -4.86 -14.65
CA GLU A 279 12.93 -5.98 -14.06
C GLU A 279 12.03 -7.22 -13.94
N ARG A 280 12.61 -8.42 -14.08
CA ARG A 280 11.88 -9.67 -13.84
C ARG A 280 11.78 -9.96 -12.36
N ILE A 281 10.60 -10.40 -11.94
CA ILE A 281 10.33 -10.79 -10.55
C ILE A 281 10.96 -12.16 -10.30
N GLY A 282 12.06 -12.18 -9.54
CA GLY A 282 12.71 -13.38 -9.05
C GLY A 282 12.13 -13.86 -7.71
N LYS A 283 12.56 -15.03 -7.25
CA LYS A 283 12.10 -15.64 -5.98
C LYS A 283 12.37 -14.76 -4.76
N GLU A 284 13.49 -14.05 -4.74
CA GLU A 284 13.86 -13.14 -3.65
C GLU A 284 12.89 -11.95 -3.57
N HIS A 285 12.59 -11.33 -4.71
CA HIS A 285 11.60 -10.24 -4.80
C HIS A 285 10.21 -10.69 -4.34
N LEU A 286 9.81 -11.91 -4.71
CA LEU A 286 8.52 -12.50 -4.33
C LEU A 286 8.44 -12.72 -2.80
N ALA A 287 9.54 -13.16 -2.18
CA ALA A 287 9.62 -13.29 -0.72
C ALA A 287 9.48 -11.93 -0.01
N VAL A 288 10.11 -10.86 -0.55
CA VAL A 288 9.96 -9.49 -0.01
C VAL A 288 8.52 -9.00 -0.13
N LEU A 289 7.91 -9.18 -1.31
CA LEU A 289 6.53 -8.76 -1.58
C LEU A 289 5.51 -9.54 -0.73
N MET A 290 5.73 -10.84 -0.52
CA MET A 290 4.91 -11.66 0.37
C MET A 290 5.04 -11.20 1.83
N ALA A 291 6.26 -10.94 2.30
CA ALA A 291 6.49 -10.42 3.65
C ALA A 291 5.81 -9.07 3.88
N LEU A 292 5.87 -8.17 2.89
CA LEU A 292 5.13 -6.90 2.91
C LEU A 292 3.62 -7.10 2.93
N SER A 293 3.10 -8.05 2.16
CA SER A 293 1.66 -8.36 2.13
C SER A 293 1.16 -8.96 3.45
N GLN A 294 2.03 -9.68 4.16
CA GLN A 294 1.72 -10.37 5.41
C GLN A 294 1.90 -9.45 6.63
N SER A 295 2.77 -8.44 6.55
CA SER A 295 2.89 -7.37 7.54
C SER A 295 1.84 -6.25 7.37
N GLU A 296 1.19 -6.17 6.20
CA GLU A 296 0.02 -5.32 5.98
C GLU A 296 -1.20 -5.82 6.78
N ASN A 297 -1.29 -5.40 8.04
CA ASN A 297 -2.50 -5.54 8.86
C ASN A 297 -3.72 -4.94 8.13
N SER A 298 -4.87 -5.62 8.19
CA SER A 298 -6.13 -5.12 7.60
C SER A 298 -6.55 -3.72 8.12
N ALA A 299 -6.08 -3.33 9.31
CA ALA A 299 -6.25 -2.00 9.87
C ALA A 299 -5.51 -0.89 9.08
N LEU A 300 -4.33 -1.19 8.51
CA LEU A 300 -3.57 -0.25 7.66
C LEU A 300 -4.27 -0.01 6.31
N LYS A 301 -4.98 -1.02 5.78
CA LYS A 301 -5.76 -0.91 4.53
C LYS A 301 -6.98 0.00 4.69
N ILE A 302 -7.72 -0.16 5.79
CA ILE A 302 -8.85 0.71 6.13
C ILE A 302 -8.37 2.13 6.44
N GLY A 303 -7.22 2.27 7.12
CA GLY A 303 -6.59 3.57 7.39
C GLY A 303 -6.20 4.33 6.12
N GLY A 304 -5.67 3.64 5.11
CA GLY A 304 -5.31 4.25 3.81
C GLY A 304 -6.52 4.80 3.04
N VAL A 305 -7.64 4.06 3.04
CA VAL A 305 -8.89 4.53 2.40
C VAL A 305 -9.48 5.73 3.16
N ALA A 306 -9.51 5.64 4.50
CA ALA A 306 -9.98 6.73 5.35
C ALA A 306 -9.14 8.02 5.17
N ALA A 307 -7.81 7.89 5.07
CA ALA A 307 -6.92 9.03 4.85
C ALA A 307 -7.20 9.74 3.51
N VAL A 308 -7.37 8.96 2.42
CA VAL A 308 -7.71 9.53 1.10
C VAL A 308 -9.11 10.17 1.13
N LEU A 309 -10.07 9.56 1.80
CA LEU A 309 -11.42 10.12 1.94
C LEU A 309 -11.41 11.44 2.73
N ILE A 310 -10.63 11.53 3.81
CA ILE A 310 -10.44 12.77 4.58
C ILE A 310 -9.82 13.86 3.70
N LEU A 311 -8.78 13.51 2.93
CA LEU A 311 -8.05 14.45 2.09
C LEU A 311 -8.93 14.99 0.94
N VAL A 312 -9.62 14.10 0.21
CA VAL A 312 -10.57 14.49 -0.84
C VAL A 312 -11.75 15.26 -0.24
N GLY A 313 -12.27 14.84 0.91
CA GLY A 313 -13.36 15.51 1.62
C GLY A 313 -12.99 16.93 2.06
N LEU A 314 -11.79 17.12 2.60
CA LEU A 314 -11.26 18.43 2.98
C LEU A 314 -11.16 19.36 1.76
N PHE A 315 -10.70 18.84 0.62
CA PHE A 315 -10.65 19.63 -0.59
C PHE A 315 -12.03 20.03 -1.11
N MET A 316 -12.96 19.08 -1.19
CA MET A 316 -14.32 19.36 -1.62
C MET A 316 -14.96 20.42 -0.72
N LEU A 317 -14.68 20.38 0.59
CA LEU A 317 -15.07 21.42 1.53
C LEU A 317 -14.44 22.78 1.16
N LEU A 318 -13.13 22.84 0.95
CA LEU A 318 -12.42 24.08 0.60
C LEU A 318 -12.93 24.70 -0.71
N VAL A 319 -13.13 23.90 -1.76
CA VAL A 319 -13.69 24.37 -3.04
C VAL A 319 -15.11 24.88 -2.84
N THR A 320 -15.94 24.16 -2.08
CA THR A 320 -17.33 24.58 -1.81
C THR A 320 -17.36 25.89 -1.03
N LEU A 321 -16.49 26.05 -0.03
CA LEU A 321 -16.36 27.31 0.72
C LEU A 321 -15.86 28.43 -0.17
N TYR A 322 -14.84 28.18 -1.00
CA TYR A 322 -14.30 29.15 -1.94
C TYR A 322 -15.38 29.67 -2.91
N ILE A 323 -16.10 28.76 -3.57
CA ILE A 323 -17.18 29.11 -4.50
C ILE A 323 -18.28 29.88 -3.74
N LYS A 324 -18.63 29.45 -2.53
CA LYS A 324 -19.68 30.11 -1.73
C LYS A 324 -19.32 31.56 -1.37
N PHE A 325 -18.07 31.84 -1.03
CA PHE A 325 -17.65 33.17 -0.56
C PHE A 325 -17.20 34.11 -1.68
N TYR A 326 -16.51 33.59 -2.69
CA TYR A 326 -15.86 34.42 -3.71
C TYR A 326 -16.54 34.37 -5.08
N GLU A 327 -17.29 33.31 -5.39
CA GLU A 327 -17.92 33.11 -6.71
C GLU A 327 -19.38 32.62 -6.59
N PRO A 328 -20.28 33.39 -5.92
CA PRO A 328 -21.64 32.93 -5.63
C PRO A 328 -22.49 32.71 -6.87
N MET A 329 -22.13 33.31 -8.02
CA MET A 329 -22.79 33.03 -9.30
C MET A 329 -22.53 31.60 -9.79
N ILE A 330 -21.32 31.07 -9.61
CA ILE A 330 -20.96 29.69 -9.95
C ILE A 330 -21.76 28.71 -9.07
N MET A 331 -21.96 29.04 -7.78
CA MET A 331 -22.77 28.21 -6.88
C MET A 331 -24.24 28.09 -7.30
N LYS A 332 -24.76 29.02 -8.11
CA LYS A 332 -26.13 28.93 -8.64
C LYS A 332 -26.21 28.02 -9.87
N GLY A 333 -25.11 27.89 -10.61
CA GLY A 333 -25.01 27.14 -11.85
C GLY A 333 -24.65 25.67 -11.64
N THR A 334 -25.58 24.77 -11.94
CA THR A 334 -25.32 23.32 -11.85
C THR A 334 -24.34 22.84 -12.93
N LYS A 335 -24.26 23.52 -14.08
CA LYS A 335 -23.42 23.12 -15.22
C LYS A 335 -21.94 23.31 -14.92
N GLU A 336 -21.60 24.43 -14.28
CA GLU A 336 -20.24 24.82 -13.92
C GLU A 336 -19.66 23.87 -12.86
N LEU A 337 -20.49 23.44 -11.90
CA LEU A 337 -20.11 22.43 -10.91
C LEU A 337 -19.87 21.05 -11.54
N ILE A 338 -20.75 20.62 -12.46
CA ILE A 338 -20.55 19.38 -13.21
C ILE A 338 -19.28 19.45 -14.06
N LEU A 339 -19.03 20.58 -14.72
CA LEU A 339 -17.82 20.80 -15.51
C LEU A 339 -16.56 20.69 -14.66
N LEU A 340 -16.53 21.37 -13.50
CA LEU A 340 -15.41 21.32 -12.57
C LEU A 340 -15.14 19.89 -12.09
N ALA A 341 -16.20 19.18 -11.68
CA ALA A 341 -16.11 17.78 -11.25
C ALA A 341 -15.59 16.88 -12.38
N LEU A 342 -16.11 17.03 -13.60
CA LEU A 342 -15.70 16.25 -14.76
C LEU A 342 -14.23 16.48 -15.10
N ILE A 343 -13.75 17.72 -15.12
CA ILE A 343 -12.34 18.04 -15.37
C ILE A 343 -11.44 17.40 -14.30
N ALA A 344 -11.81 17.52 -13.02
CA ALA A 344 -11.03 16.93 -11.92
C ALA A 344 -11.00 15.39 -12.00
N ILE A 345 -12.14 14.75 -12.27
CA ILE A 345 -12.25 13.30 -12.44
C ILE A 345 -11.40 12.82 -13.62
N LEU A 346 -11.53 13.45 -14.79
CA LEU A 346 -10.76 13.09 -15.99
C LEU A 346 -9.25 13.27 -15.77
N MET A 347 -8.84 14.32 -15.08
CA MET A 347 -7.43 14.57 -14.79
C MET A 347 -6.86 13.52 -13.83
N LEU A 348 -7.55 13.21 -12.72
CA LEU A 348 -7.07 12.20 -11.78
C LEU A 348 -7.15 10.78 -12.36
N PHE A 349 -8.14 10.51 -13.22
CA PHE A 349 -8.19 9.27 -13.98
C PHE A 349 -6.99 9.15 -14.93
N THR A 350 -6.69 10.20 -15.70
CA THR A 350 -5.53 10.25 -16.60
C THR A 350 -4.22 10.08 -15.84
N ALA A 351 -4.07 10.76 -14.70
CA ALA A 351 -2.91 10.60 -13.83
C ALA A 351 -2.77 9.15 -13.35
N LYS A 352 -3.87 8.52 -12.94
CA LYS A 352 -3.86 7.12 -12.50
C LYS A 352 -3.47 6.17 -13.63
N VAL A 353 -4.03 6.35 -14.83
CA VAL A 353 -3.69 5.55 -16.01
C VAL A 353 -2.20 5.68 -16.34
N ILE A 354 -1.64 6.89 -16.33
CA ILE A 354 -0.21 7.10 -16.57
C ILE A 354 0.65 6.40 -15.52
N VAL A 355 0.28 6.48 -14.23
CA VAL A 355 1.04 5.86 -13.14
C VAL A 355 0.98 4.33 -13.16
N VAL A 356 -0.12 3.73 -13.62
CA VAL A 356 -0.25 2.27 -13.76
C VAL A 356 0.36 1.76 -15.07
N SER A 357 0.57 2.65 -16.05
CA SER A 357 1.12 2.37 -17.36
C SER A 357 2.66 2.44 -17.37
N PRO A 358 3.37 1.85 -18.35
CA PRO A 358 4.83 1.97 -18.50
C PRO A 358 5.31 3.39 -18.86
N TRP A 359 4.51 4.43 -18.71
CA TRP A 359 4.87 5.81 -19.06
C TRP A 359 5.49 6.53 -17.85
N PRO A 360 6.40 7.49 -18.04
CA PRO A 360 6.96 8.27 -16.93
C PRO A 360 5.90 9.13 -16.24
N SER A 361 5.89 9.18 -14.91
CA SER A 361 4.93 10.00 -14.13
C SER A 361 5.09 11.51 -14.38
N ASN A 362 6.26 11.96 -14.87
CA ASN A 362 6.50 13.37 -15.24
C ASN A 362 5.63 13.84 -16.42
N LEU A 363 5.02 12.90 -17.16
CA LEU A 363 4.15 13.17 -18.30
C LEU A 363 2.69 13.44 -17.90
N ILE A 364 2.34 13.42 -16.60
CA ILE A 364 0.98 13.70 -16.15
C ILE A 364 0.62 15.17 -16.49
N PRO A 365 -0.40 15.42 -17.35
CA PRO A 365 -0.62 16.74 -17.90
C PRO A 365 -1.56 17.60 -17.05
N VAL A 366 -1.21 17.87 -15.78
CA VAL A 366 -2.07 18.66 -14.86
C VAL A 366 -2.43 20.04 -15.42
N ALA A 367 -1.55 20.63 -16.23
CA ALA A 367 -1.80 21.87 -16.94
C ALA A 367 -3.04 21.84 -17.84
N VAL A 368 -3.45 20.69 -18.37
CA VAL A 368 -4.69 20.56 -19.16
C VAL A 368 -5.91 20.97 -18.32
N ALA A 369 -6.01 20.42 -17.09
CA ALA A 369 -7.11 20.73 -16.20
C ALA A 369 -7.09 22.21 -15.80
N SER A 370 -5.92 22.73 -15.46
CA SER A 370 -5.72 24.13 -15.09
C SER A 370 -6.12 25.10 -16.22
N MET A 371 -5.68 24.83 -17.46
CA MET A 371 -6.03 25.64 -18.63
C MET A 371 -7.53 25.59 -18.94
N LEU A 372 -8.14 24.40 -18.91
CA LEU A 372 -9.58 24.25 -19.18
C LEU A 372 -10.44 24.99 -18.14
N ILE A 373 -10.10 24.90 -16.86
CA ILE A 373 -10.84 25.63 -15.80
C ILE A 373 -10.63 27.14 -15.96
N ALA A 374 -9.44 27.59 -16.32
CA ALA A 374 -9.14 29.00 -16.55
C ALA A 374 -9.93 29.58 -17.73
N LEU A 375 -10.05 28.83 -18.84
CA LEU A 375 -10.76 29.26 -20.05
C LEU A 375 -12.29 29.17 -19.92
N LEU A 376 -12.81 28.10 -19.32
CA LEU A 376 -14.24 27.80 -19.31
C LEU A 376 -14.98 28.34 -18.09
N ILE A 377 -14.28 28.55 -16.97
CA ILE A 377 -14.88 28.99 -15.72
C ILE A 377 -14.26 30.31 -15.25
N ASN A 378 -13.08 30.26 -14.64
CA ASN A 378 -12.39 31.41 -14.06
C ASN A 378 -10.97 31.04 -13.62
N SER A 379 -10.00 31.93 -13.85
CA SER A 379 -8.59 31.76 -13.44
C SER A 379 -8.40 31.55 -11.93
N ARG A 380 -9.17 32.23 -11.08
CA ARG A 380 -9.00 32.12 -9.61
C ARG A 380 -9.38 30.72 -9.10
N LEU A 381 -10.47 30.14 -9.62
CA LEU A 381 -10.87 28.77 -9.30
C LEU A 381 -9.90 27.75 -9.88
N ALA A 382 -9.31 28.03 -11.05
CA ALA A 382 -8.28 27.19 -11.66
C ALA A 382 -7.06 27.06 -10.73
N ILE A 383 -6.59 28.14 -10.10
CA ILE A 383 -5.46 28.09 -9.14
C ILE A 383 -5.79 27.17 -7.96
N VAL A 384 -6.94 27.38 -7.30
CA VAL A 384 -7.36 26.58 -6.13
C VAL A 384 -7.46 25.10 -6.49
N THR A 385 -8.04 24.78 -7.65
CA THR A 385 -8.21 23.40 -8.12
C THR A 385 -6.88 22.78 -8.51
N THR A 386 -5.98 23.55 -9.13
CA THR A 386 -4.63 23.11 -9.48
C THR A 386 -3.84 22.69 -8.25
N CYS A 387 -3.86 23.50 -7.18
CA CYS A 387 -3.18 23.16 -5.94
C CYS A 387 -3.56 21.77 -5.42
N PHE A 388 -4.86 21.43 -5.48
CA PHE A 388 -5.33 20.12 -5.09
C PHE A 388 -4.95 19.01 -6.06
N LEU A 389 -5.17 19.22 -7.35
CA LEU A 389 -4.83 18.22 -8.36
C LEU A 389 -3.36 17.85 -8.26
N SER A 390 -2.47 18.82 -8.02
CA SER A 390 -1.05 18.58 -7.81
C SER A 390 -0.75 17.73 -6.57
N ILE A 391 -1.40 18.00 -5.44
CA ILE A 391 -1.25 17.17 -4.22
C ILE A 391 -1.78 15.75 -4.49
N MET A 392 -2.95 15.62 -5.12
CA MET A 392 -3.54 14.30 -5.41
C MET A 392 -2.68 13.49 -6.38
N VAL A 393 -2.12 14.14 -7.40
CA VAL A 393 -1.21 13.50 -8.35
C VAL A 393 0.06 13.03 -7.65
N GLY A 394 0.59 13.79 -6.69
CA GLY A 394 1.70 13.34 -5.83
C GLY A 394 1.35 12.09 -5.03
N VAL A 395 0.16 12.06 -4.42
CA VAL A 395 -0.34 10.88 -3.67
C VAL A 395 -0.54 9.67 -4.59
N ILE A 396 -1.16 9.88 -5.77
CA ILE A 396 -1.36 8.83 -6.77
C ILE A 396 -0.03 8.26 -7.25
N SER A 397 1.00 9.10 -7.39
CA SER A 397 2.35 8.73 -7.82
C SER A 397 3.21 8.11 -6.71
N GLY A 398 2.61 7.63 -5.61
CA GLY A 398 3.34 6.99 -4.51
C GLY A 398 3.95 7.96 -3.51
N ASN A 399 3.26 9.07 -3.19
CA ASN A 399 3.74 10.16 -2.31
C ASN A 399 5.00 10.87 -2.85
N ARG A 400 5.14 10.92 -4.17
CA ARG A 400 6.23 11.59 -4.88
C ARG A 400 6.03 13.10 -4.91
N MET A 401 6.73 13.79 -4.00
CA MET A 401 6.65 15.26 -3.85
C MET A 401 7.25 16.01 -5.04
N ASP A 402 8.20 15.42 -5.75
CA ASP A 402 8.74 15.92 -7.02
C ASP A 402 7.66 16.02 -8.10
N ILE A 403 6.81 15.00 -8.24
CA ILE A 403 5.69 15.01 -9.19
C ILE A 403 4.60 16.00 -8.76
N ALA A 404 4.34 16.11 -7.46
CA ALA A 404 3.40 17.11 -6.93
C ALA A 404 3.89 18.53 -7.24
N GLY A 405 5.16 18.81 -7.02
CA GLY A 405 5.73 20.13 -7.24
C GLY A 405 5.78 20.54 -8.71
N VAL A 406 6.19 19.66 -9.63
CA VAL A 406 6.19 19.97 -11.06
C VAL A 406 4.76 20.21 -11.57
N SER A 407 3.80 19.41 -11.10
CA SER A 407 2.38 19.59 -11.41
C SER A 407 1.84 20.93 -10.93
N LEU A 408 2.25 21.37 -9.73
CA LEU A 408 1.86 22.65 -9.14
C LEU A 408 2.43 23.83 -9.93
N VAL A 409 3.75 23.82 -10.20
CA VAL A 409 4.43 24.88 -10.94
C VAL A 409 3.89 24.99 -12.35
N GLY A 410 3.82 23.88 -13.09
CA GLY A 410 3.29 23.85 -14.45
C GLY A 410 1.82 24.25 -14.52
N GLY A 411 1.00 23.73 -13.59
CA GLY A 411 -0.42 24.05 -13.52
C GLY A 411 -0.67 25.53 -13.23
N ILE A 412 0.00 26.13 -12.24
CA ILE A 412 -0.16 27.56 -11.92
C ILE A 412 0.37 28.43 -13.06
N MET A 413 1.53 28.10 -13.64
CA MET A 413 2.08 28.80 -14.81
C MET A 413 1.09 28.79 -15.97
N SER A 414 0.40 27.66 -16.18
CA SER A 414 -0.62 27.57 -17.23
C SER A 414 -1.78 28.53 -17.02
N VAL A 415 -2.22 28.73 -15.77
CA VAL A 415 -3.32 29.67 -15.47
C VAL A 415 -2.93 31.10 -15.79
N PHE A 416 -1.71 31.52 -15.42
CA PHE A 416 -1.20 32.85 -15.75
C PHE A 416 -1.02 33.02 -17.26
N ALA A 417 -0.48 32.00 -17.94
CA ALA A 417 -0.30 32.03 -19.38
C ALA A 417 -1.62 32.00 -20.17
N MET A 418 -2.73 31.54 -19.57
CA MET A 418 -4.07 31.61 -20.16
C MET A 418 -4.72 33.00 -20.04
N GLN A 419 -4.17 33.92 -19.26
CA GLN A 419 -4.79 35.22 -19.04
C GLN A 419 -4.85 36.03 -20.35
N GLY A 420 -6.06 36.41 -20.78
CA GLY A 420 -6.27 37.18 -22.00
C GLY A 420 -6.07 36.40 -23.30
N VAL A 421 -6.05 35.07 -23.25
CA VAL A 421 -5.95 34.22 -24.45
C VAL A 421 -7.21 34.38 -25.31
N ARG A 422 -6.96 34.68 -26.58
CA ARG A 422 -7.96 35.02 -27.61
C ARG A 422 -7.82 34.18 -28.88
N ARG A 423 -6.68 33.55 -29.10
CA ARG A 423 -6.38 32.72 -30.28
C ARG A 423 -5.79 31.37 -29.87
N ARG A 424 -6.05 30.32 -30.66
CA ARG A 424 -5.48 28.98 -30.44
C ARG A 424 -3.95 28.97 -30.43
N SER A 425 -3.31 29.81 -31.23
CA SER A 425 -1.84 29.95 -31.23
C SER A 425 -1.28 30.42 -29.89
N GLN A 426 -2.05 31.23 -29.13
CA GLN A 426 -1.66 31.66 -27.79
C GLN A 426 -1.80 30.52 -26.76
N VAL A 427 -2.73 29.56 -26.97
CA VAL A 427 -2.81 28.34 -26.15
C VAL A 427 -1.54 27.51 -26.32
N ILE A 428 -1.06 27.35 -27.55
CA ILE A 428 0.20 26.65 -27.84
C ILE A 428 1.40 27.39 -27.21
N ALA A 429 1.46 28.72 -27.32
CA ALA A 429 2.50 29.53 -26.68
C ALA A 429 2.50 29.36 -25.15
N ALA A 430 1.32 29.32 -24.53
CA ALA A 430 1.19 29.04 -23.10
C ALA A 430 1.68 27.63 -22.73
N GLY A 431 1.45 26.63 -23.58
CA GLY A 431 2.04 25.29 -23.41
C GLY A 431 3.56 25.29 -23.39
N LEU A 432 4.20 26.11 -24.22
CA LEU A 432 5.65 26.29 -24.18
C LEU A 432 6.11 26.95 -22.87
N CYS A 433 5.41 27.98 -22.39
CA CYS A 433 5.70 28.59 -21.09
C CYS A 433 5.61 27.57 -19.94
N VAL A 434 4.59 26.71 -19.95
CA VAL A 434 4.44 25.60 -19.00
C VAL A 434 5.59 24.62 -19.11
N GLY A 435 5.97 24.26 -20.34
CA GLY A 435 7.08 23.35 -20.60
C GLY A 435 8.40 23.88 -20.04
N PHE A 436 8.72 25.16 -20.24
CA PHE A 436 9.90 25.80 -19.64
C PHE A 436 9.85 25.86 -18.11
N ALA A 437 8.67 26.11 -17.53
CA ALA A 437 8.50 26.12 -16.07
C ALA A 437 8.71 24.71 -15.47
N ASN A 438 8.16 23.68 -16.10
CA ASN A 438 8.37 22.28 -15.72
C ASN A 438 9.84 21.88 -15.85
N MET A 439 10.47 22.21 -16.98
CA MET A 439 11.88 21.93 -17.23
C MET A 439 12.76 22.57 -16.15
N SER A 440 12.53 23.85 -15.84
CA SER A 440 13.28 24.58 -14.82
C SER A 440 13.11 23.96 -13.42
N TYR A 441 11.89 23.56 -13.07
CA TYR A 441 11.61 22.88 -11.81
C TYR A 441 12.33 21.54 -11.69
N LEU A 442 12.28 20.71 -12.75
CA LEU A 442 12.92 19.40 -12.77
C LEU A 442 14.45 19.48 -12.74
N ILE A 443 15.05 20.46 -13.39
CA ILE A 443 16.50 20.74 -13.24
C ILE A 443 16.83 21.05 -11.79
N GLY A 444 16.08 21.97 -11.15
CA GLY A 444 16.30 22.33 -9.75
C GLY A 444 16.20 21.13 -8.80
N MET A 445 15.17 20.30 -8.98
CA MET A 445 14.98 19.08 -8.19
C MET A 445 16.07 18.04 -8.46
N GLY A 446 16.51 17.88 -9.72
CA GLY A 446 17.59 16.97 -10.09
C GLY A 446 18.91 17.33 -9.42
N LEU A 447 19.23 18.64 -9.37
CA LEU A 447 20.41 19.16 -8.67
C LEU A 447 20.33 18.95 -7.15
N ILE A 448 19.17 19.22 -6.53
CA ILE A 448 18.97 19.01 -5.09
C ILE A 448 19.14 17.54 -4.71
N ARG A 449 18.68 16.61 -5.56
CA ARG A 449 18.77 15.17 -5.34
C ARG A 449 20.12 14.57 -5.72
N GLY A 450 21.02 15.34 -6.31
CA GLY A 450 22.33 14.86 -6.78
C GLY A 450 22.21 13.81 -7.89
N LEU A 451 21.20 13.91 -8.77
CA LEU A 451 21.03 12.99 -9.88
C LEU A 451 22.12 13.19 -10.95
N ASP A 452 22.47 12.13 -11.66
CA ASP A 452 23.39 12.19 -12.79
C ASP A 452 22.91 13.15 -13.88
N PHE A 453 23.86 13.79 -14.56
CA PHE A 453 23.60 14.78 -15.61
C PHE A 453 22.61 14.27 -16.67
N HIS A 454 22.80 13.04 -17.14
CA HIS A 454 21.94 12.45 -18.16
C HIS A 454 20.50 12.23 -17.66
N THR A 455 20.34 11.84 -16.40
CA THR A 455 19.05 11.51 -15.80
C THR A 455 18.17 12.74 -15.63
N TYR A 456 18.68 13.80 -14.98
CA TYR A 456 17.85 14.97 -14.75
C TYR A 456 17.58 15.76 -16.04
N ILE A 457 18.48 15.75 -17.03
CA ILE A 457 18.23 16.36 -18.34
C ILE A 457 17.13 15.61 -19.10
N ALA A 458 17.15 14.28 -19.08
CA ALA A 458 16.10 13.47 -19.69
C ALA A 458 14.73 13.77 -19.06
N GLU A 459 14.65 13.82 -17.72
CA GLU A 459 13.42 14.20 -17.02
C GLU A 459 12.98 15.63 -17.35
N SER A 460 13.91 16.56 -17.48
CA SER A 460 13.63 17.96 -17.79
C SER A 460 13.06 18.14 -19.20
N LEU A 461 13.55 17.37 -20.18
CA LEU A 461 12.98 17.31 -21.53
C LEU A 461 11.57 16.71 -21.54
N LEU A 462 11.30 15.72 -20.67
CA LEU A 462 9.93 15.23 -20.46
C LEU A 462 9.01 16.33 -19.89
N GLY A 463 9.53 17.18 -19.00
CA GLY A 463 8.81 18.36 -18.50
C GLY A 463 8.42 19.36 -19.60
N LEU A 464 9.36 19.64 -20.52
CA LEU A 464 9.14 20.52 -21.67
C LEU A 464 8.07 19.94 -22.62
N THR A 465 8.21 18.67 -22.97
CA THR A 465 7.24 17.98 -23.86
C THR A 465 5.85 17.90 -23.23
N ASN A 466 5.75 17.69 -21.92
CA ASN A 466 4.47 17.68 -21.20
C ASN A 466 3.70 19.01 -21.36
N GLY A 467 4.40 20.16 -21.32
CA GLY A 467 3.76 21.47 -21.54
C GLY A 467 3.15 21.62 -22.94
N VAL A 468 3.90 21.20 -23.97
CA VAL A 468 3.43 21.23 -25.36
C VAL A 468 2.27 20.26 -25.58
N ILE A 469 2.40 19.03 -25.10
CA ILE A 469 1.34 18.00 -25.15
C ILE A 469 0.06 18.53 -24.48
N SER A 470 0.19 19.18 -23.33
CA SER A 470 -0.94 19.77 -22.61
C SER A 470 -1.69 20.80 -23.46
N ALA A 471 -0.98 21.72 -24.12
CA ALA A 471 -1.63 22.73 -24.96
C ALA A 471 -2.28 22.14 -26.23
N VAL A 472 -1.69 21.09 -26.82
CA VAL A 472 -2.29 20.36 -27.95
C VAL A 472 -3.59 19.69 -27.51
N ILE A 473 -3.58 19.02 -26.35
CA ILE A 473 -4.78 18.38 -25.77
C ILE A 473 -5.87 19.43 -25.54
N VAL A 474 -5.55 20.56 -24.90
CA VAL A 474 -6.51 21.65 -24.64
C VAL A 474 -7.10 22.18 -25.94
N THR A 475 -6.27 22.46 -26.94
CA THR A 475 -6.71 22.97 -28.24
C THR A 475 -7.67 22.00 -28.95
N GLY A 476 -7.45 20.69 -28.82
CA GLY A 476 -8.30 19.66 -29.41
C GLY A 476 -9.62 19.44 -28.65
N ILE A 477 -9.58 19.46 -27.31
CA ILE A 477 -10.75 19.12 -26.48
C ILE A 477 -11.64 20.32 -26.14
N LEU A 478 -11.12 21.55 -26.19
CA LEU A 478 -11.86 22.77 -25.84
C LEU A 478 -13.20 22.90 -26.60
N PRO A 479 -13.28 22.69 -27.94
CA PRO A 479 -14.56 22.77 -28.66
C PRO A 479 -15.59 21.74 -28.19
N VAL A 480 -15.16 20.58 -27.71
CA VAL A 480 -16.05 19.54 -27.17
C VAL A 480 -16.70 20.04 -25.88
N PHE A 481 -15.91 20.65 -24.98
CA PHE A 481 -16.42 21.23 -23.74
C PHE A 481 -17.33 22.44 -24.01
N GLU A 482 -16.94 23.34 -24.91
CA GLU A 482 -17.74 24.51 -25.31
C GLU A 482 -19.12 24.07 -25.83
N ASN A 483 -19.17 23.11 -26.75
CA ASN A 483 -20.43 22.64 -27.34
C ASN A 483 -21.28 21.82 -26.36
N THR A 484 -20.66 21.01 -25.48
CA THR A 484 -21.38 20.16 -24.52
C THR A 484 -21.99 20.99 -23.40
N PHE A 485 -21.22 21.93 -22.84
CA PHE A 485 -21.67 22.78 -21.74
C PHE A 485 -22.32 24.09 -22.20
N LYS A 486 -22.32 24.37 -23.51
CA LYS A 486 -22.83 25.60 -24.14
C LYS A 486 -22.16 26.85 -23.56
N ILE A 487 -20.85 26.75 -23.33
CA ILE A 487 -20.01 27.85 -22.82
C ILE A 487 -19.40 28.57 -24.02
N THR A 488 -19.40 29.89 -23.95
CA THR A 488 -18.85 30.76 -24.99
C THR A 488 -17.55 31.38 -24.48
N THR A 489 -16.42 31.02 -25.08
CA THR A 489 -15.11 31.59 -24.75
C THR A 489 -14.74 32.73 -25.69
N ASP A 490 -13.76 33.53 -25.32
CA ASP A 490 -13.22 34.61 -26.17
C ASP A 490 -12.65 34.06 -27.50
N ILE A 491 -12.14 32.83 -27.50
CA ILE A 491 -11.67 32.14 -28.71
C ILE A 491 -12.86 31.89 -29.64
N SER A 492 -13.94 31.26 -29.15
CA SER A 492 -15.12 30.98 -29.98
C SER A 492 -15.79 32.28 -30.46
N LEU A 493 -15.78 33.35 -29.65
CA LEU A 493 -16.30 34.67 -30.06
C LEU A 493 -15.46 35.29 -31.18
N LEU A 494 -14.14 35.23 -31.09
CA LEU A 494 -13.27 35.79 -32.13
C LEU A 494 -13.29 34.96 -33.42
N GLU A 495 -13.50 33.64 -33.33
CA GLU A 495 -13.76 32.81 -34.51
C GLU A 495 -15.05 33.25 -35.22
N LEU A 496 -16.09 33.64 -34.47
CA LEU A 496 -17.34 34.19 -35.03
C LEU A 496 -17.24 35.65 -35.46
N ALA A 497 -16.25 36.40 -34.96
CA ALA A 497 -15.96 37.77 -35.39
C ALA A 497 -15.34 37.84 -36.78
N ASP A 498 -14.90 36.71 -37.35
CA ASP A 498 -14.42 36.65 -38.72
C ASP A 498 -15.57 36.94 -39.70
N LEU A 499 -15.47 38.07 -40.39
CA LEU A 499 -16.43 38.51 -41.40
C LEU A 499 -16.52 37.55 -42.60
N ASN A 500 -15.62 36.58 -42.70
CA ASN A 500 -15.71 35.50 -43.67
C ASN A 500 -16.69 34.39 -43.31
N HIS A 501 -17.32 34.44 -42.13
CA HIS A 501 -18.32 33.47 -41.71
C HIS A 501 -19.43 33.32 -42.78
N PRO A 502 -19.83 32.09 -43.18
CA PRO A 502 -20.77 31.87 -44.28
C PRO A 502 -22.07 32.67 -44.18
N LEU A 503 -22.61 32.78 -42.96
CA LEU A 503 -23.82 33.53 -42.68
C LEU A 503 -23.65 35.05 -42.84
N LEU A 504 -22.48 35.58 -42.48
CA LEU A 504 -22.17 37.01 -42.67
C LEU A 504 -21.95 37.30 -44.16
N LYS A 505 -21.28 36.41 -44.90
CA LYS A 505 -21.17 36.51 -46.36
C LYS A 505 -22.53 36.49 -47.05
N GLU A 506 -23.42 35.60 -46.61
CA GLU A 506 -24.79 35.57 -47.12
C GLU A 506 -25.53 36.89 -46.83
N MET A 507 -25.37 37.44 -45.62
CA MET A 507 -25.96 38.72 -45.25
C MET A 507 -25.42 39.88 -46.10
N VAL A 508 -24.11 39.94 -46.36
CA VAL A 508 -23.50 40.95 -47.25
C VAL A 508 -24.13 40.93 -48.64
N ILE A 509 -24.40 39.74 -49.19
CA ILE A 509 -24.92 39.59 -50.55
C ILE A 509 -26.42 39.89 -50.60
N LYS A 510 -27.21 39.35 -49.67
CA LYS A 510 -28.67 39.40 -49.70
C LYS A 510 -29.27 40.62 -48.99
N ALA A 511 -28.60 41.13 -47.95
CA ALA A 511 -29.07 42.23 -47.11
C ALA A 511 -27.90 43.18 -46.75
N PRO A 512 -27.29 43.86 -47.74
CA PRO A 512 -26.08 44.66 -47.54
C PRO A 512 -26.27 45.84 -46.57
N GLY A 513 -27.47 46.44 -46.54
CA GLY A 513 -27.82 47.51 -45.62
C GLY A 513 -27.88 47.03 -44.18
N THR A 514 -28.52 45.88 -43.95
CA THR A 514 -28.54 45.21 -42.63
C THR A 514 -27.14 44.82 -42.18
N TYR A 515 -26.28 44.37 -43.10
CA TYR A 515 -24.89 44.08 -42.78
C TYR A 515 -24.13 45.33 -42.32
N HIS A 516 -24.23 46.43 -43.06
CA HIS A 516 -23.60 47.68 -42.67
C HIS A 516 -24.13 48.21 -41.32
N HIS A 517 -25.46 48.13 -41.12
CA HIS A 517 -26.10 48.47 -39.85
C HIS A 517 -25.50 47.66 -38.68
N SER A 518 -25.41 46.34 -38.85
CA SER A 518 -24.90 45.42 -37.82
C SER A 518 -23.44 45.72 -37.43
N LEU A 519 -22.60 46.11 -38.39
CA LEU A 519 -21.22 46.54 -38.10
C LEU A 519 -21.17 47.84 -37.29
N VAL A 520 -21.98 48.84 -37.65
CA VAL A 520 -22.04 50.11 -36.93
C VAL A 520 -22.56 49.91 -35.50
N VAL A 521 -23.63 49.12 -35.33
CA VAL A 521 -24.17 48.75 -34.02
C VAL A 521 -23.13 47.98 -33.21
N GLY A 522 -22.34 47.09 -33.84
CA GLY A 522 -21.23 46.39 -33.19
C GLY A 522 -20.20 47.33 -32.59
N ASN A 523 -19.76 48.34 -33.33
CA ASN A 523 -18.79 49.33 -32.84
C ASN A 523 -19.35 50.17 -31.68
N LEU A 524 -20.61 50.59 -31.78
CA LEU A 524 -21.27 51.36 -30.72
C LEU A 524 -21.46 50.53 -29.45
N ALA A 525 -21.88 49.27 -29.61
CA ALA A 525 -22.09 48.35 -28.51
C ALA A 525 -20.77 47.97 -27.81
N GLU A 526 -19.70 47.75 -28.59
CA GLU A 526 -18.36 47.51 -28.04
C GLU A 526 -17.92 48.68 -27.15
N ALA A 527 -17.95 49.90 -27.67
CA ALA A 527 -17.53 51.10 -26.94
C ALA A 527 -18.38 51.34 -25.68
N ALA A 528 -19.69 51.14 -25.77
CA ALA A 528 -20.59 51.29 -24.61
C ALA A 528 -20.29 50.24 -23.53
N CYS A 529 -20.06 48.98 -23.92
CA CYS A 529 -19.72 47.91 -22.98
C CYS A 529 -18.34 48.10 -22.35
N GLU A 530 -17.33 48.54 -23.10
CA GLU A 530 -16.01 48.85 -22.55
C GLU A 530 -16.09 49.95 -21.49
N ALA A 531 -16.87 51.01 -21.73
CA ALA A 531 -17.01 52.13 -20.81
C ALA A 531 -17.61 51.75 -19.45
N ILE A 532 -18.43 50.70 -19.39
CA ILE A 532 -19.07 50.22 -18.15
C ILE A 532 -18.45 48.94 -17.59
N GLY A 533 -17.38 48.42 -18.21
CA GLY A 533 -16.73 47.17 -17.81
C GLY A 533 -17.55 45.90 -18.12
N ALA A 534 -18.49 45.97 -19.06
CA ALA A 534 -19.22 44.81 -19.56
C ALA A 534 -18.41 44.05 -20.63
N ASN A 535 -18.90 42.88 -21.06
CA ASN A 535 -18.19 42.07 -22.07
C ASN A 535 -18.35 42.67 -23.48
N ALA A 536 -17.39 43.53 -23.85
CA ALA A 536 -17.36 44.25 -25.12
C ALA A 536 -17.24 43.33 -26.35
N LEU A 537 -16.44 42.27 -26.25
CA LEU A 537 -16.27 41.31 -27.35
C LEU A 537 -17.58 40.57 -27.65
N LEU A 538 -18.29 40.12 -26.62
CA LEU A 538 -19.59 39.49 -26.77
C LEU A 538 -20.60 40.45 -27.40
N ALA A 539 -20.62 41.71 -26.95
CA ALA A 539 -21.52 42.72 -27.50
C ALA A 539 -21.26 42.96 -29.00
N ARG A 540 -20.00 43.20 -29.39
CA ARG A 540 -19.62 43.39 -30.80
C ARG A 540 -20.04 42.21 -31.68
N VAL A 541 -19.65 41.00 -31.28
CA VAL A 541 -19.91 39.79 -32.07
C VAL A 541 -21.40 39.51 -32.14
N SER A 542 -22.14 39.69 -31.05
CA SER A 542 -23.59 39.48 -31.06
C SER A 542 -24.29 40.48 -31.99
N SER A 543 -23.83 41.73 -32.06
CA SER A 543 -24.36 42.73 -32.99
C SER A 543 -24.17 42.34 -34.45
N TYR A 544 -23.11 41.61 -34.82
CA TYR A 544 -22.94 41.13 -36.20
C TYR A 544 -24.04 40.15 -36.63
N PHE A 545 -24.60 39.42 -35.67
CA PHE A 545 -25.60 38.38 -35.93
C PHE A 545 -27.02 38.76 -35.50
N HIS A 546 -27.23 39.86 -34.78
CA HIS A 546 -28.53 40.15 -34.15
C HIS A 546 -29.70 40.20 -35.16
N ASP A 547 -29.40 40.63 -36.39
CA ASP A 547 -30.37 40.93 -37.44
C ASP A 547 -30.35 39.94 -38.61
N ILE A 548 -29.66 38.80 -38.50
CA ILE A 548 -29.54 37.81 -39.59
C ILE A 548 -30.88 37.26 -40.09
N GLY A 549 -31.93 37.33 -39.28
CA GLY A 549 -33.27 36.91 -39.70
C GLY A 549 -33.89 37.79 -40.78
N LYS A 550 -33.33 38.98 -41.03
CA LYS A 550 -33.74 39.87 -42.12
C LYS A 550 -33.32 39.36 -43.50
N ILE A 551 -32.35 38.43 -43.59
CA ILE A 551 -31.78 37.93 -44.84
C ILE A 551 -32.86 37.41 -45.82
N GLU A 552 -33.82 36.63 -45.32
CA GLU A 552 -34.85 36.01 -46.16
C GLU A 552 -35.82 37.04 -46.77
N LYS A 553 -36.14 38.10 -46.01
CA LYS A 553 -37.11 39.13 -46.39
C LYS A 553 -36.47 40.51 -46.48
N ALA A 554 -35.22 40.59 -46.95
CA ALA A 554 -34.42 41.81 -46.96
C ALA A 554 -35.14 43.04 -47.57
N PRO A 555 -35.90 42.93 -48.68
CA PRO A 555 -36.62 44.07 -49.26
C PRO A 555 -37.72 44.69 -48.38
N TYR A 556 -38.11 44.06 -47.28
CA TYR A 556 -39.07 44.63 -46.31
C TYR A 556 -38.38 45.50 -45.25
N PHE A 557 -37.05 45.48 -45.14
CA PHE A 557 -36.33 46.28 -44.17
C PHE A 557 -35.75 47.53 -44.84
N SER A 558 -36.03 48.70 -44.26
CA SER A 558 -35.76 50.01 -44.88
C SER A 558 -34.31 50.22 -45.26
N GLU A 559 -33.37 49.68 -44.49
CA GLU A 559 -31.94 49.78 -44.73
C GLU A 559 -31.47 49.06 -46.01
N ASN A 560 -32.26 48.10 -46.51
CA ASN A 560 -31.96 47.37 -47.75
C ASN A 560 -32.76 47.85 -48.95
N GLN A 561 -33.66 48.82 -48.78
CA GLN A 561 -34.48 49.35 -49.86
C GLN A 561 -33.69 50.42 -50.65
N SER A 562 -33.76 50.33 -51.98
CA SER A 562 -33.32 51.42 -52.85
C SER A 562 -34.40 52.52 -52.91
N ARG A 563 -34.04 53.76 -53.29
CA ARG A 563 -35.01 54.86 -53.44
C ARG A 563 -36.16 54.45 -54.39
N GLY A 564 -37.38 54.33 -53.86
CA GLY A 564 -38.58 53.85 -54.57
C GLY A 564 -39.78 53.62 -53.63
N GLU A 565 -40.83 52.96 -54.13
CA GLU A 565 -41.98 52.50 -53.31
C GLU A 565 -41.54 51.47 -52.27
N SER A 566 -42.07 51.57 -51.04
CA SER A 566 -41.78 50.62 -49.98
C SER A 566 -42.52 49.31 -50.22
N SER A 567 -41.87 48.18 -49.93
CA SER A 567 -42.53 46.86 -49.93
C SER A 567 -43.73 46.80 -48.96
N HIS A 568 -43.82 47.75 -48.01
CA HIS A 568 -44.92 47.88 -47.04
C HIS A 568 -46.09 48.74 -47.51
N ASP A 569 -46.01 49.42 -48.66
CA ASP A 569 -47.08 50.29 -49.13
C ASP A 569 -48.32 49.50 -49.56
N LYS A 570 -48.10 48.29 -50.06
CA LYS A 570 -49.12 47.35 -50.56
C LYS A 570 -49.66 46.41 -49.48
N LEU A 571 -49.20 46.54 -48.24
CA LEU A 571 -49.54 45.64 -47.14
C LEU A 571 -50.42 46.31 -46.08
N LEU A 572 -51.23 45.49 -45.41
CA LEU A 572 -51.88 45.89 -44.17
C LEU A 572 -50.82 46.16 -43.07
N PRO A 573 -51.05 47.11 -42.15
CA PRO A 573 -50.13 47.37 -41.06
C PRO A 573 -49.86 46.14 -40.17
N THR A 574 -50.87 45.32 -39.90
CA THR A 574 -50.75 44.05 -39.17
C THR A 574 -49.80 43.08 -39.86
N MET A 575 -49.95 42.88 -41.18
CA MET A 575 -49.06 42.03 -41.98
C MET A 575 -47.63 42.56 -42.01
N SER A 576 -47.46 43.88 -42.08
CA SER A 576 -46.15 44.53 -42.03
C SER A 576 -45.45 44.28 -40.70
N SER A 577 -46.16 44.47 -39.59
CA SER A 577 -45.66 44.18 -38.24
C SER A 577 -45.29 42.71 -38.09
N LEU A 578 -46.10 41.79 -38.62
CA LEU A 578 -45.80 40.36 -38.57
C LEU A 578 -44.52 40.01 -39.34
N ILE A 579 -44.30 40.58 -40.52
CA ILE A 579 -43.05 40.39 -41.29
C ILE A 579 -41.86 40.89 -40.48
N ILE A 580 -41.97 42.08 -39.90
CA ILE A 580 -40.91 42.69 -39.10
C ILE A 580 -40.64 41.82 -37.89
N MET A 581 -41.63 41.50 -37.06
CA MET A 581 -41.41 40.73 -35.83
C MET A 581 -40.84 39.33 -36.08
N ASN A 582 -41.19 38.70 -37.21
CA ASN A 582 -40.70 37.37 -37.56
C ASN A 582 -39.19 37.31 -37.82
N HIS A 583 -38.48 38.44 -38.05
CA HIS A 583 -37.02 38.39 -38.21
C HIS A 583 -36.34 37.83 -36.96
N VAL A 584 -36.90 38.02 -35.77
CA VAL A 584 -36.34 37.45 -34.54
C VAL A 584 -36.40 35.93 -34.59
N LYS A 585 -37.57 35.37 -34.92
CA LYS A 585 -37.77 33.91 -35.04
C LYS A 585 -36.89 33.33 -36.14
N ASN A 586 -36.90 33.93 -37.32
CA ASN A 586 -36.06 33.52 -38.45
C ASN A 586 -34.57 33.60 -38.10
N GLY A 587 -34.17 34.62 -37.33
CA GLY A 587 -32.80 34.79 -36.88
C GLY A 587 -32.36 33.68 -35.92
N ILE A 588 -33.22 33.28 -34.99
CA ILE A 588 -32.98 32.14 -34.10
C ILE A 588 -32.84 30.85 -34.91
N GLU A 589 -33.74 30.59 -35.86
CA GLU A 589 -33.68 29.39 -36.70
C GLU A 589 -32.40 29.34 -37.56
N LEU A 590 -31.99 30.48 -38.14
CA LEU A 590 -30.72 30.60 -38.88
C LEU A 590 -29.50 30.41 -37.97
N ALA A 591 -29.52 30.98 -36.77
CA ALA A 591 -28.45 30.86 -35.79
C ALA A 591 -28.27 29.42 -35.31
N GLU A 592 -29.37 28.72 -35.03
CA GLU A 592 -29.36 27.30 -34.64
C GLU A 592 -28.86 26.41 -35.79
N LYS A 593 -29.31 26.67 -37.02
CA LYS A 593 -28.85 25.96 -38.22
C LYS A 593 -27.34 26.11 -38.44
N HIS A 594 -26.79 27.28 -38.15
CA HIS A 594 -25.34 27.56 -38.23
C HIS A 594 -24.58 27.26 -36.93
N LYS A 595 -25.24 26.64 -35.93
CA LYS A 595 -24.64 26.27 -34.64
C LYS A 595 -23.96 27.45 -33.92
N LEU A 596 -24.56 28.64 -33.99
CA LEU A 596 -24.05 29.81 -33.27
C LEU A 596 -24.12 29.58 -31.75
N ASN A 597 -23.24 30.27 -31.03
CA ASN A 597 -23.17 30.21 -29.58
C ASN A 597 -24.51 30.62 -28.94
N ARG A 598 -24.89 29.94 -27.84
CA ARG A 598 -26.18 30.18 -27.18
C ARG A 598 -26.37 31.64 -26.75
N LYS A 599 -25.32 32.29 -26.26
CA LYS A 599 -25.36 33.73 -25.91
C LYS A 599 -25.74 34.62 -27.10
N ILE A 600 -25.31 34.29 -28.31
CA ILE A 600 -25.66 35.04 -29.53
C ILE A 600 -27.13 34.80 -29.90
N ILE A 601 -27.58 33.55 -29.81
CA ILE A 601 -29.01 33.19 -30.02
C ILE A 601 -29.89 33.94 -29.01
N ASP A 602 -29.46 34.01 -27.76
CA ASP A 602 -30.18 34.72 -26.70
C ASP A 602 -30.25 36.23 -27.02
N VAL A 603 -29.17 36.86 -27.51
CA VAL A 603 -29.19 38.25 -27.97
C VAL A 603 -30.13 38.45 -29.15
N ILE A 604 -30.12 37.57 -30.15
CA ILE A 604 -31.07 37.62 -31.28
C ILE A 604 -32.51 37.58 -30.75
N SER A 605 -32.81 36.72 -29.77
CA SER A 605 -34.16 36.64 -29.18
C SER A 605 -34.58 37.87 -28.37
N GLN A 606 -33.62 38.63 -27.83
CA GLN A 606 -33.86 39.66 -26.81
C GLN A 606 -33.64 41.09 -27.28
N HIS A 607 -32.97 41.34 -28.39
CA HIS A 607 -32.48 42.68 -28.75
C HIS A 607 -33.60 43.72 -28.95
N HIS A 608 -34.82 43.27 -29.28
CA HIS A 608 -36.02 44.12 -29.29
C HIS A 608 -36.89 44.01 -28.04
N GLY A 609 -36.63 43.04 -27.16
CA GLY A 609 -37.42 42.75 -25.98
C GLY A 609 -38.91 42.57 -26.32
N THR A 610 -39.77 43.28 -25.59
CA THR A 610 -41.22 43.36 -25.86
C THR A 610 -41.60 44.71 -26.47
N GLY A 611 -40.70 45.29 -27.27
CA GLY A 611 -40.87 46.60 -27.90
C GLY A 611 -42.10 46.65 -28.81
N LEU A 612 -42.69 47.84 -28.95
CA LEU A 612 -43.83 48.07 -29.84
C LEU A 612 -43.32 48.45 -31.24
N VAL A 613 -43.85 47.80 -32.28
CA VAL A 613 -43.66 48.19 -33.69
C VAL A 613 -44.51 49.43 -33.98
N PHE A 614 -44.08 50.56 -33.42
CA PHE A 614 -44.87 51.77 -33.25
C PHE A 614 -45.43 52.35 -34.55
N TYR A 615 -44.62 52.40 -35.61
CA TYR A 615 -45.04 52.99 -36.89
C TYR A 615 -46.27 52.28 -37.48
N PHE A 616 -46.25 50.94 -37.51
CA PHE A 616 -47.36 50.16 -38.07
C PHE A 616 -48.55 50.09 -37.11
N PHE A 617 -48.33 50.12 -35.80
CA PHE A 617 -49.42 50.28 -34.82
C PHE A 617 -50.17 51.59 -35.05
N LYS A 618 -49.46 52.71 -35.16
CA LYS A 618 -50.07 54.02 -35.43
C LYS A 618 -50.80 54.03 -36.78
N ARG A 619 -50.20 53.46 -37.82
CA ARG A 619 -50.83 53.33 -39.15
C ARG A 619 -52.09 52.46 -39.13
N ALA A 620 -52.17 51.47 -38.23
CA ALA A 620 -53.37 50.65 -38.03
C ALA A 620 -54.50 51.48 -37.40
N LEU A 621 -54.19 52.24 -36.33
CA LEU A 621 -55.13 53.15 -35.68
C LEU A 621 -55.67 54.21 -36.65
N GLU A 622 -54.80 54.82 -37.46
CA GLU A 622 -55.17 55.86 -38.44
C GLU A 622 -56.03 55.33 -39.59
N LYS A 623 -55.91 54.04 -39.95
CA LYS A 623 -56.68 53.41 -41.04
C LYS A 623 -58.05 52.90 -40.60
N GLY A 624 -58.43 53.06 -39.33
CA GLY A 624 -59.74 52.63 -38.82
C GLY A 624 -59.97 51.11 -38.88
N GLN A 625 -58.89 50.31 -38.82
CA GLN A 625 -59.00 48.85 -38.70
C GLN A 625 -59.28 48.50 -37.22
N ASP A 626 -60.56 48.60 -36.85
CA ASP A 626 -61.22 48.26 -35.58
C ASP A 626 -61.00 49.17 -34.35
N GLU A 627 -62.10 49.39 -33.63
CA GLU A 627 -62.19 49.94 -32.26
C GLU A 627 -61.46 49.06 -31.21
N GLU A 628 -60.90 47.92 -31.61
CA GLU A 628 -60.14 46.97 -30.77
C GLU A 628 -58.76 46.60 -31.38
N THR A 629 -57.99 47.57 -31.92
CA THR A 629 -56.59 47.30 -32.29
C THR A 629 -55.76 46.97 -31.03
N ASP A 630 -55.58 45.69 -30.72
CA ASP A 630 -54.78 45.24 -29.57
C ASP A 630 -53.28 45.51 -29.78
N GLU A 631 -52.72 46.34 -28.90
CA GLU A 631 -51.30 46.70 -28.86
C GLU A 631 -50.39 45.45 -28.82
N GLN A 632 -50.85 44.35 -28.18
CA GLN A 632 -50.09 43.10 -28.09
C GLN A 632 -49.77 42.51 -29.47
N THR A 633 -50.65 42.71 -30.45
CA THR A 633 -50.46 42.21 -31.83
C THR A 633 -49.29 42.90 -32.54
N PHE A 634 -48.83 44.06 -32.03
CA PHE A 634 -47.74 44.86 -32.59
C PHE A 634 -46.48 44.82 -31.72
N ARG A 635 -46.45 44.01 -30.66
CA ARG A 635 -45.28 43.89 -29.78
C ARG A 635 -44.47 42.65 -30.11
N TYR A 636 -43.15 42.80 -30.04
CA TYR A 636 -42.25 41.65 -30.13
C TYR A 636 -42.57 40.63 -29.01
N PRO A 637 -42.46 39.33 -29.29
CA PRO A 637 -42.80 38.28 -28.33
C PRO A 637 -41.84 38.22 -27.12
N GLY A 638 -40.69 38.88 -27.21
CA GLY A 638 -39.64 38.83 -26.19
C GLY A 638 -38.84 37.53 -26.20
N PRO A 639 -38.13 37.23 -25.10
CA PRO A 639 -38.19 37.90 -23.80
C PRO A 639 -37.50 39.27 -23.76
N ARG A 640 -37.72 40.06 -22.70
CA ARG A 640 -36.91 41.27 -22.41
C ARG A 640 -35.43 40.89 -22.23
N PRO A 641 -34.46 41.79 -22.51
CA PRO A 641 -33.06 41.58 -22.14
C PRO A 641 -32.93 41.13 -20.68
N GLN A 642 -32.22 40.02 -20.45
CA GLN A 642 -32.21 39.33 -19.15
C GLN A 642 -31.18 39.87 -18.15
N THR A 643 -30.38 40.86 -18.55
CA THR A 643 -29.28 41.41 -17.76
C THR A 643 -29.22 42.92 -17.85
#